data_AF-A0A059AHL8-F1
#
_entry.id   AF-A0A059AHL8-F1
#
_cell.length_a   1.000
_cell.length_b   1.000
_cell.length_c   1.000
_cell.angle_alpha   90.00
_cell.angle_beta   90.00
_cell.angle_gamma   90.00
#
_symmetry.space_group_name_H-M   'P 1'
#
loop_
_entity.id
_entity.type
_entity.pdbx_description
1 polymer ?
#
loop_
_entity_poly.entity_id
_entity_poly.type
_entity_poly.pdbx_seq_one_letter_code
_entity_poly.pdbx_strand_id
1 'polypeptide(L)'
;MAGVITRRVFFEGRRWQFTLNPGPFNVKEHVLITIFANSGASSVYAIHIISVVKIFYRKEMSFPVALVIVLTTQVLGFGWAGLFRRYLVEPAAMWWPQNLVQVSLFRALHEKEQRPKGGLMRNHFFLIAFICSFSYYVFPGYLFPMLTSLSWICWLFPASVLAQQLGSGLHGLGIGAVGLDWSSISAYLGSPLASPWFATANIAVGFALVMYVITPIAYWLNIYRAKTFSLFSDSLFTSSGQEYNISAIINEHFQLDAEAYEREGPLYLCTVFSVYYGISFACLTATVVHGFLFHGKEIWLLSKSAFSEKKMDIHTKLMRRYKQVPEWWFTCILLVNIVATIFICEYFKDQLQLPWWGVLLACALAIFFTLPVGVITATTNQTPALNVITEFIIGYIYPGYPVANILFKVYGYISMKQGITFLQDFKLGHYMKIPPREMFMAQVVGTIVAALVHLRTAWWLMDTVPDICNRALLPAGSPWTCPGDTVFFDGSVIWGLIGPRRIFGDLGYYSAINWFFLVGAIAPFIVWLAHKAFPDKEWIRLITMPVLLGATVSMPPATAVNYTSWIIAGFLSGFVAYRYYRGWWSRHNYALSGALDAGLAFMAVLLYLCLGMKHVSLSWWGEDPDGCPLAACPTAKGVVVEGCPVF
;
A
#
# COMPACT_ATOMS: atom_id res chain seq x y z
N MET A 1 -12.56 -18.34 26.98
CA MET A 1 -13.50 -18.93 26.01
C MET A 1 -13.94 -20.35 26.37
N ALA A 2 -13.04 -21.34 26.48
CA ALA A 2 -13.41 -22.75 26.73
C ALA A 2 -14.14 -23.05 28.07
N GLY A 3 -14.12 -22.13 29.05
CA GLY A 3 -14.89 -22.28 30.29
C GLY A 3 -16.38 -21.91 30.17
N VAL A 4 -16.76 -21.15 29.14
CA VAL A 4 -18.10 -20.54 29.01
C VAL A 4 -18.90 -21.14 27.84
N ILE A 5 -18.23 -21.67 26.82
CA ILE A 5 -18.88 -22.26 25.64
C ILE A 5 -19.35 -23.70 25.94
N THR A 6 -20.56 -24.04 25.50
CA THR A 6 -21.19 -25.34 25.78
C THR A 6 -20.35 -26.49 25.24
N ARG A 7 -20.18 -27.55 26.04
CA ARG A 7 -19.59 -28.83 25.61
C ARG A 7 -20.57 -29.74 24.85
N ARG A 8 -21.75 -29.21 24.53
CA ARG A 8 -22.79 -29.96 23.82
C ARG A 8 -22.25 -30.35 22.45
N VAL A 9 -22.29 -31.65 22.19
CA VAL A 9 -22.00 -32.21 20.88
C VAL A 9 -23.25 -32.02 20.02
N PHE A 10 -23.13 -31.27 18.94
CA PHE A 10 -24.20 -31.10 17.97
C PHE A 10 -24.10 -32.19 16.90
N PHE A 11 -25.24 -32.67 16.42
CA PHE A 11 -25.34 -33.72 15.39
C PHE A 11 -24.59 -35.03 15.72
N GLU A 12 -24.65 -35.45 16.99
CA GLU A 12 -24.06 -36.69 17.48
C GLU A 12 -24.49 -37.90 16.64
N GLY A 13 -23.53 -38.70 16.19
CA GLY A 13 -23.78 -39.88 15.35
C GLY A 13 -23.93 -39.61 13.84
N ARG A 14 -23.79 -38.36 13.38
CA ARG A 14 -23.77 -38.00 11.95
C ARG A 14 -22.37 -37.57 11.50
N ARG A 15 -22.11 -37.59 10.18
CA ARG A 15 -20.86 -37.08 9.58
C ARG A 15 -20.57 -35.60 9.90
N TRP A 16 -21.57 -34.84 10.33
CA TRP A 16 -21.48 -33.41 10.68
C TRP A 16 -21.42 -33.17 12.18
N GLN A 17 -21.02 -34.17 12.98
CA GLN A 17 -20.85 -34.02 14.41
C GLN A 17 -19.78 -32.97 14.72
N PHE A 18 -20.13 -31.95 15.50
CA PHE A 18 -19.16 -30.96 15.97
C PHE A 18 -19.47 -30.50 17.40
N THR A 19 -18.45 -30.01 18.10
CA THR A 19 -18.58 -29.39 19.41
C THR A 19 -18.16 -27.93 19.32
N LEU A 20 -18.90 -27.03 19.97
CA LEU A 20 -18.51 -25.63 20.09
C LEU A 20 -17.36 -25.43 21.09
N ASN A 21 -17.07 -26.45 21.91
CA ASN A 21 -15.98 -26.44 22.88
C ASN A 21 -15.11 -27.70 22.70
N PRO A 22 -14.23 -27.72 21.68
CA PRO A 22 -13.38 -28.87 21.39
C PRO A 22 -12.23 -29.05 22.38
N GLY A 23 -11.90 -28.04 23.18
CA GLY A 23 -10.79 -28.09 24.12
C GLY A 23 -10.36 -26.72 24.65
N PRO A 24 -9.27 -26.66 25.45
CA PRO A 24 -8.73 -25.39 25.92
C PRO A 24 -8.18 -24.56 24.76
N PHE A 25 -8.56 -23.28 24.73
CA PHE A 25 -8.14 -22.35 23.69
C PHE A 25 -6.63 -22.25 23.63
N ASN A 26 -6.05 -22.54 22.46
CA ASN A 26 -4.61 -22.60 22.27
C ASN A 26 -4.09 -21.52 21.30
N VAL A 27 -2.77 -21.36 21.26
CA VAL A 27 -2.10 -20.39 20.38
C VAL A 27 -2.45 -20.61 18.91
N LYS A 28 -2.55 -21.86 18.45
CA LYS A 28 -2.80 -22.17 17.04
C LYS A 28 -4.21 -21.76 16.62
N GLU A 29 -5.20 -22.00 17.48
CA GLU A 29 -6.57 -21.53 17.29
C GLU A 29 -6.63 -20.01 17.25
N HIS A 30 -5.91 -19.34 18.15
CA HIS A 30 -5.83 -17.87 18.13
C HIS A 30 -5.25 -17.36 16.81
N VAL A 31 -4.13 -17.91 16.37
CA VAL A 31 -3.49 -17.47 15.12
C VAL A 31 -4.40 -17.75 13.93
N LEU A 32 -5.12 -18.89 13.89
CA LEU A 32 -6.06 -19.19 12.80
C LEU A 32 -7.23 -18.19 12.74
N ILE A 33 -7.80 -17.82 13.89
CA ILE A 33 -8.82 -16.76 13.99
C ILE A 33 -8.25 -15.42 13.51
N THR A 34 -7.03 -15.08 13.92
CA THR A 34 -6.38 -13.84 13.49
C THR A 34 -6.11 -13.84 11.99
N ILE A 35 -5.70 -14.95 11.38
CA ILE A 35 -5.50 -15.01 9.91
C ILE A 35 -6.82 -14.85 9.17
N PHE A 36 -7.88 -15.50 9.65
CA PHE A 36 -9.22 -15.31 9.10
C PHE A 36 -9.63 -13.84 9.14
N ALA A 37 -9.41 -13.16 10.27
CA ALA A 37 -9.68 -11.74 10.43
C ALA A 37 -8.73 -10.85 9.59
N ASN A 38 -7.43 -11.17 9.54
CA ASN A 38 -6.41 -10.43 8.80
C ASN A 38 -6.69 -10.45 7.29
N SER A 39 -7.18 -11.58 6.80
CA SER A 39 -7.64 -11.74 5.40
C SER A 39 -8.78 -10.78 5.05
N GLY A 40 -9.48 -10.22 6.05
CA GLY A 40 -10.50 -9.20 5.87
C GLY A 40 -10.21 -7.83 6.48
N ALA A 41 -9.05 -7.63 7.10
CA ALA A 41 -8.66 -6.33 7.68
C ALA A 41 -8.10 -5.35 6.64
N SER A 42 -7.59 -5.87 5.52
CA SER A 42 -7.04 -5.05 4.44
C SER A 42 -8.13 -4.56 3.49
N SER A 43 -8.08 -3.27 3.14
CA SER A 43 -9.01 -2.68 2.16
C SER A 43 -8.93 -3.38 0.80
N VAL A 44 -10.11 -3.65 0.23
CA VAL A 44 -10.27 -4.31 -1.06
C VAL A 44 -10.09 -3.29 -2.18
N TYR A 45 -8.88 -3.25 -2.75
CA TYR A 45 -8.49 -2.26 -3.77
C TYR A 45 -9.37 -2.25 -5.03
N ALA A 46 -10.04 -3.36 -5.36
CA ALA A 46 -10.98 -3.44 -6.48
C ALA A 46 -12.21 -2.54 -6.30
N ILE A 47 -12.52 -2.08 -5.07
CA ILE A 47 -13.57 -1.10 -4.83
C ILE A 47 -13.29 0.21 -5.58
N HIS A 48 -12.03 0.61 -5.73
CA HIS A 48 -11.66 1.82 -6.46
C HIS A 48 -12.09 1.79 -7.93
N ILE A 49 -12.19 0.61 -8.56
CA ILE A 49 -12.78 0.50 -9.90
C ILE A 49 -14.24 0.93 -9.87
N ILE A 50 -14.98 0.44 -8.88
CA ILE A 50 -16.42 0.65 -8.76
C ILE A 50 -16.71 2.12 -8.45
N SER A 51 -15.97 2.72 -7.50
CA SER A 51 -16.09 4.14 -7.17
C SER A 51 -15.77 5.02 -8.38
N VAL A 52 -14.70 4.72 -9.12
CA VAL A 52 -14.34 5.48 -10.32
C VAL A 52 -15.40 5.40 -11.39
N VAL A 53 -15.91 4.21 -11.71
CA VAL A 53 -16.96 4.05 -12.74
C VAL A 53 -18.26 4.74 -12.31
N LYS A 54 -18.69 4.57 -11.05
CA LYS A 54 -19.99 5.04 -10.57
C LYS A 54 -20.02 6.51 -10.13
N ILE A 55 -18.99 6.98 -9.42
CA ILE A 55 -18.95 8.32 -8.82
C ILE A 55 -18.25 9.33 -9.73
N PHE A 56 -17.04 9.00 -10.20
CA PHE A 56 -16.23 9.94 -10.99
C PHE A 56 -16.69 10.01 -12.45
N TYR A 57 -16.85 8.86 -13.09
CA TYR A 57 -17.33 8.79 -14.47
C TYR A 57 -18.86 8.79 -14.61
N ARG A 58 -19.60 8.67 -13.50
CA ARG A 58 -21.08 8.67 -13.45
C ARG A 58 -21.73 7.69 -14.43
N LYS A 59 -21.15 6.49 -14.55
CA LYS A 59 -21.66 5.40 -15.38
C LYS A 59 -22.29 4.29 -14.54
N GLU A 60 -23.20 3.56 -15.16
CA GLU A 60 -23.85 2.42 -14.52
C GLU A 60 -22.93 1.20 -14.54
N MET A 61 -22.80 0.57 -13.37
CA MET A 61 -22.13 -0.72 -13.20
C MET A 61 -23.06 -1.62 -12.40
N SER A 62 -23.26 -2.85 -12.85
CA SER A 62 -24.17 -3.75 -12.16
C SER A 62 -23.50 -4.41 -10.93
N PHE A 63 -24.26 -4.59 -9.85
CA PHE A 63 -23.76 -5.23 -8.63
C PHE A 63 -23.17 -6.64 -8.86
N PRO A 64 -23.80 -7.52 -9.66
CA PRO A 64 -23.21 -8.84 -9.93
C PRO A 64 -21.85 -8.76 -10.64
N VAL A 65 -21.66 -7.79 -11.54
CA VAL A 65 -20.38 -7.58 -12.22
C VAL A 65 -19.31 -7.10 -11.24
N ALA A 66 -19.67 -6.13 -10.40
CA ALA A 66 -18.82 -5.67 -9.31
C ALA A 66 -18.39 -6.81 -8.38
N LEU A 67 -19.32 -7.70 -8.02
CA LEU A 67 -19.07 -8.82 -7.13
C LEU A 67 -18.08 -9.81 -7.71
N VAL A 68 -18.22 -10.19 -8.98
CA VAL A 68 -17.29 -11.13 -9.61
C VAL A 68 -15.91 -10.52 -9.76
N ILE A 69 -15.78 -9.24 -10.14
CA ILE A 69 -14.49 -8.56 -10.22
C ILE A 69 -13.81 -8.51 -8.85
N VAL A 70 -14.54 -8.11 -7.82
CA VAL A 70 -14.00 -8.03 -6.45
C VAL A 70 -13.57 -9.42 -5.96
N LEU A 71 -14.38 -10.46 -6.16
CA LEU A 71 -14.01 -11.82 -5.74
C LEU A 71 -12.81 -12.36 -6.51
N THR A 72 -12.81 -12.22 -7.84
CA THR A 72 -11.76 -12.81 -8.68
C THR A 72 -10.42 -12.13 -8.45
N THR A 73 -10.38 -10.80 -8.36
CA THR A 73 -9.15 -10.04 -8.11
C THR A 73 -8.49 -10.39 -6.77
N GLN A 74 -9.29 -10.63 -5.72
CA GLN A 74 -8.77 -10.97 -4.38
C GLN A 74 -8.25 -12.40 -4.28
N VAL A 75 -8.81 -13.34 -5.02
CA VAL A 75 -8.48 -14.77 -4.91
C VAL A 75 -7.49 -15.23 -5.99
N LEU A 76 -7.40 -14.53 -7.12
CA LEU A 76 -6.53 -14.90 -8.25
C LEU A 76 -5.05 -15.08 -7.85
N GLY A 77 -4.54 -14.20 -6.98
CA GLY A 77 -3.17 -14.26 -6.46
C GLY A 77 -2.83 -15.53 -5.68
N PHE A 78 -3.82 -16.15 -5.04
CA PHE A 78 -3.63 -17.40 -4.31
C PHE A 78 -3.28 -18.54 -5.26
N GLY A 79 -3.73 -18.48 -6.51
CA GLY A 79 -3.49 -19.50 -7.52
C GLY A 79 -2.02 -19.77 -7.80
N TRP A 80 -1.21 -18.74 -8.05
CA TRP A 80 0.24 -18.92 -8.27
C TRP A 80 1.08 -18.80 -7.01
N ALA A 81 0.53 -18.32 -5.89
CA ALA A 81 1.24 -18.30 -4.61
C ALA A 81 1.77 -19.70 -4.23
N GLY A 82 1.04 -20.77 -4.57
CA GLY A 82 1.48 -22.15 -4.38
C GLY A 82 2.87 -22.45 -4.98
N LEU A 83 3.17 -21.90 -6.17
CA LEU A 83 4.43 -22.08 -6.88
C LEU A 83 5.61 -21.41 -6.14
N PHE A 84 5.36 -20.28 -5.49
CA PHE A 84 6.38 -19.47 -4.84
C PHE A 84 6.61 -19.82 -3.37
N ARG A 85 5.76 -20.66 -2.78
CA ARG A 85 5.86 -21.09 -1.38
C ARG A 85 7.23 -21.66 -1.03
N ARG A 86 7.80 -22.48 -1.92
CA ARG A 86 9.13 -23.05 -1.74
C ARG A 86 10.24 -21.99 -1.66
N TYR A 87 10.11 -20.89 -2.39
CA TYR A 87 11.12 -19.84 -2.46
C TYR A 87 10.98 -18.80 -1.35
N LEU A 88 9.75 -18.50 -0.95
CA LEU A 88 9.45 -17.37 -0.04
C LEU A 88 9.08 -17.79 1.39
N VAL A 89 8.68 -19.04 1.62
CA VAL A 89 8.23 -19.52 2.94
C VAL A 89 9.24 -20.46 3.58
N GLU A 90 9.75 -21.44 2.85
CA GLU A 90 10.63 -22.49 3.42
C GLU A 90 12.04 -22.00 3.80
N PRO A 91 12.71 -21.11 3.04
CA PRO A 91 14.06 -20.67 3.38
C PRO A 91 14.08 -19.80 4.64
N ALA A 92 15.11 -20.00 5.48
CA ALA A 92 15.32 -19.21 6.69
C ALA A 92 15.72 -17.75 6.39
N ALA A 93 16.35 -17.49 5.23
CA ALA A 93 16.72 -16.14 4.80
C ALA A 93 15.49 -15.22 4.57
N MET A 94 14.34 -15.81 4.22
CA MET A 94 13.07 -15.12 4.07
C MET A 94 12.36 -15.07 5.41
N TRP A 95 12.68 -14.04 6.20
CA TRP A 95 12.31 -13.94 7.61
C TRP A 95 11.00 -13.18 7.87
N TRP A 96 10.57 -12.30 6.96
CA TRP A 96 9.30 -11.54 7.01
C TRP A 96 9.13 -10.72 8.31
N PRO A 97 9.71 -9.50 8.39
CA PRO A 97 9.75 -8.71 9.62
C PRO A 97 8.37 -8.44 10.23
N GLN A 98 7.37 -8.10 9.42
CA GLN A 98 5.99 -7.86 9.90
C GLN A 98 5.40 -9.07 10.66
N ASN A 99 5.72 -10.30 10.25
CA ASN A 99 5.22 -11.50 10.93
C ASN A 99 5.81 -11.66 12.32
N LEU A 100 7.03 -11.16 12.57
CA LEU A 100 7.67 -11.23 13.88
C LEU A 100 6.91 -10.41 14.92
N VAL A 101 6.27 -9.30 14.49
CA VAL A 101 5.38 -8.51 15.34
C VAL A 101 4.23 -9.37 15.86
N GLN A 102 3.53 -10.06 14.94
CA GLN A 102 2.42 -10.94 15.28
C GLN A 102 2.87 -12.15 16.12
N VAL A 103 3.98 -12.80 15.76
CA VAL A 103 4.55 -13.91 16.57
C VAL A 103 4.86 -13.45 17.99
N SER A 104 5.47 -12.27 18.15
CA SER A 104 5.79 -11.71 19.48
C SER A 104 4.53 -11.46 20.30
N LEU A 105 3.48 -10.92 19.66
CA LEU A 105 2.18 -10.69 20.29
C LEU A 105 1.50 -12.00 20.74
N PHE A 106 1.43 -13.01 19.86
CA PHE A 106 0.82 -14.30 20.22
C PHE A 106 1.56 -14.97 21.37
N ARG A 107 2.90 -14.93 21.33
CA ARG A 107 3.74 -15.43 22.40
C ARG A 107 3.50 -14.65 23.69
N ALA A 108 3.36 -13.33 23.64
CA ALA A 108 3.04 -12.52 24.82
C ALA A 108 1.76 -13.03 25.47
N LEU A 109 0.68 -13.10 24.71
CA LEU A 109 -0.65 -13.40 25.23
C LEU A 109 -0.79 -14.83 25.80
N HIS A 110 -0.04 -15.80 25.28
CA HIS A 110 -0.21 -17.22 25.63
C HIS A 110 0.93 -17.83 26.45
N GLU A 111 2.16 -17.32 26.36
CA GLU A 111 3.27 -17.85 27.16
C GLU A 111 3.19 -17.32 28.60
N LYS A 112 3.21 -18.24 29.57
CA LYS A 112 3.30 -17.88 30.99
C LYS A 112 4.73 -17.43 31.30
N GLU A 113 4.94 -16.12 31.40
CA GLU A 113 6.22 -15.53 31.75
C GLU A 113 6.36 -15.43 33.28
N GLN A 114 7.48 -15.88 33.84
CA GLN A 114 7.81 -15.60 35.24
C GLN A 114 8.19 -14.13 35.39
N ARG A 115 7.58 -13.44 36.35
CA ARG A 115 7.79 -12.00 36.55
C ARG A 115 9.28 -11.73 36.88
N PRO A 116 10.00 -10.93 36.06
CA PRO A 116 11.36 -10.53 36.40
C PRO A 116 11.34 -9.69 37.67
N LYS A 117 12.31 -9.89 38.57
CA LYS A 117 12.47 -9.01 39.75
C LYS A 117 12.67 -7.56 39.28
N GLY A 118 11.74 -6.67 39.62
CA GLY A 118 11.78 -5.25 39.26
C GLY A 118 11.28 -4.88 37.85
N GLY A 119 10.78 -5.83 37.06
CA GLY A 119 10.31 -5.58 35.68
C GLY A 119 8.81 -5.76 35.45
N LEU A 120 8.29 -5.16 34.38
CA LEU A 120 6.95 -5.43 33.86
C LEU A 120 6.93 -6.75 33.07
N MET A 121 5.83 -7.50 33.19
CA MET A 121 5.56 -8.63 32.29
C MET A 121 5.23 -8.12 30.89
N ARG A 122 5.54 -8.89 29.84
CA ARG A 122 5.29 -8.49 28.44
C ARG A 122 3.80 -8.15 28.19
N ASN A 123 2.88 -8.87 28.83
CA ASN A 123 1.44 -8.62 28.73
C ASN A 123 0.98 -7.35 29.43
N HIS A 124 1.54 -7.04 30.60
CA HIS A 124 1.23 -5.79 31.29
C HIS A 124 1.73 -4.59 30.50
N PHE A 125 2.94 -4.69 29.93
CA PHE A 125 3.47 -3.66 29.04
C PHE A 125 2.56 -3.46 27.81
N PHE A 126 2.15 -4.55 27.15
CA PHE A 126 1.24 -4.48 26.01
C PHE A 126 -0.08 -3.78 26.36
N LEU A 127 -0.73 -4.15 27.48
CA LEU A 127 -2.00 -3.55 27.91
C LEU A 127 -1.85 -2.05 28.25
N ILE A 128 -0.77 -1.68 28.94
CA ILE A 128 -0.50 -0.27 29.25
C ILE A 128 -0.30 0.53 27.95
N ALA A 129 0.56 0.04 27.05
CA ALA A 129 0.81 0.70 25.77
C ALA A 129 -0.46 0.80 24.91
N PHE A 130 -1.30 -0.24 24.93
CA PHE A 130 -2.59 -0.27 24.23
C PHE A 130 -3.54 0.80 24.76
N ILE A 131 -3.72 0.89 26.09
CA ILE A 131 -4.59 1.90 26.72
C ILE A 131 -4.06 3.32 26.49
N CYS A 132 -2.74 3.51 26.55
CA CYS A 132 -2.12 4.79 26.23
C CYS A 132 -2.36 5.19 24.78
N SER A 133 -2.18 4.27 23.82
CA SER A 133 -2.45 4.54 22.40
C SER A 133 -3.92 4.84 22.12
N PHE A 134 -4.82 4.03 22.69
CA PHE A 134 -6.27 4.22 22.59
C PHE A 134 -6.68 5.60 23.11
N SER A 135 -6.23 5.97 24.31
CA SER A 135 -6.55 7.27 24.91
C SER A 135 -5.89 8.43 24.16
N TYR A 136 -4.65 8.25 23.67
CA TYR A 136 -3.92 9.30 22.97
C TYR A 136 -4.55 9.64 21.63
N TYR A 137 -5.09 8.66 20.89
CA TYR A 137 -5.64 8.91 19.55
C TYR A 137 -6.87 9.85 19.54
N VAL A 138 -7.55 10.03 20.68
CA VAL A 138 -8.62 11.05 20.84
C VAL A 138 -8.12 12.45 20.49
N PHE A 139 -6.85 12.73 20.77
CA PHE A 139 -6.25 14.04 20.48
C PHE A 139 -6.10 14.25 18.97
N PRO A 140 -5.23 13.54 18.22
CA PRO A 140 -5.09 13.77 16.78
C PRO A 140 -6.34 13.38 15.97
N GLY A 141 -7.15 12.43 16.43
CA GLY A 141 -8.31 11.94 15.70
C GLY A 141 -9.56 12.81 15.82
N TYR A 142 -9.61 13.75 16.78
CA TYR A 142 -10.81 14.57 17.00
C TYR A 142 -10.53 15.95 17.62
N LEU A 143 -9.81 16.00 18.74
CA LEU A 143 -9.63 17.27 19.47
C LEU A 143 -8.63 18.21 18.79
N PHE A 144 -7.45 17.71 18.42
CA PHE A 144 -6.34 18.44 17.81
C PHE A 144 -5.84 17.74 16.53
N PRO A 145 -6.60 17.76 15.42
CA PRO A 145 -6.11 17.30 14.12
C PRO A 145 -4.75 17.87 13.71
N MET A 146 -4.37 19.06 14.16
CA MET A 146 -3.04 19.65 13.97
C MET A 146 -1.86 18.74 14.39
N LEU A 147 -2.07 17.81 15.34
CA LEU A 147 -1.04 16.85 15.75
C LEU A 147 -0.66 15.85 14.64
N THR A 148 -1.47 15.74 13.59
CA THR A 148 -1.19 14.92 12.40
C THR A 148 -0.09 15.53 11.53
N SER A 149 -0.01 16.87 11.45
CA SER A 149 1.03 17.59 10.71
C SER A 149 1.46 18.89 11.41
N LEU A 150 2.43 18.80 12.32
CA LEU A 150 2.99 19.99 12.98
C LEU A 150 4.03 20.67 12.07
N SER A 151 3.56 21.59 11.24
CA SER A 151 4.37 22.39 10.31
C SER A 151 4.79 23.73 10.90
N TRP A 152 5.67 23.70 11.92
CA TRP A 152 6.06 24.91 12.69
C TRP A 152 6.68 26.04 11.85
N ILE A 153 7.28 25.73 10.70
CA ILE A 153 7.83 26.74 9.77
C ILE A 153 6.72 27.65 9.23
N CYS A 154 5.51 27.12 9.00
CA CYS A 154 4.38 27.90 8.52
C CYS A 154 3.90 28.91 9.57
N TRP A 155 3.98 28.58 10.86
CA TRP A 155 3.60 29.51 11.94
C TRP A 155 4.60 30.65 12.12
N LEU A 156 5.90 30.38 11.88
CA LEU A 156 6.93 31.42 11.90
C LEU A 156 6.82 32.38 10.72
N PHE A 157 6.40 31.87 9.55
CA PHE A 157 6.33 32.65 8.31
C PHE A 157 4.95 32.55 7.63
N PRO A 158 3.88 33.09 8.25
CA PRO A 158 2.51 32.92 7.78
C PRO A 158 2.22 33.64 6.45
N ALA A 159 3.01 34.64 6.06
CA ALA A 159 2.80 35.39 4.83
C ALA A 159 3.67 34.91 3.64
N SER A 160 4.61 33.99 3.85
CA SER A 160 5.58 33.60 2.82
C SER A 160 5.17 32.30 2.13
N VAL A 161 4.81 32.38 0.85
CA VAL A 161 4.49 31.21 0.01
C VAL A 161 5.65 30.22 -0.03
N LEU A 162 6.89 30.71 -0.17
CA LEU A 162 8.07 29.86 -0.22
C LEU A 162 8.31 29.14 1.11
N ALA A 163 8.16 29.82 2.25
CA ALA A 163 8.33 29.18 3.54
C ALA A 163 7.26 28.11 3.80
N GLN A 164 6.02 28.35 3.37
CA GLN A 164 4.95 27.36 3.48
C GLN A 164 5.13 26.17 2.53
N GLN A 165 5.59 26.40 1.29
CA GLN A 165 5.92 25.30 0.36
C GLN A 165 7.06 24.41 0.88
N LEU A 166 8.05 25.00 1.57
CA LEU A 166 9.12 24.24 2.19
C LEU A 166 8.67 23.51 3.45
N GLY A 167 7.89 24.17 4.30
CA GLY A 167 7.53 23.71 5.64
C GLY A 167 6.31 22.81 5.73
N SER A 168 5.34 22.96 4.83
CA SER A 168 4.06 22.24 4.87
C SER A 168 4.28 20.73 4.74
N GLY A 169 3.73 19.98 5.70
CA GLY A 169 3.79 18.53 5.75
C GLY A 169 2.76 17.85 4.84
N LEU A 170 1.62 18.50 4.57
CA LEU A 170 0.55 17.96 3.72
C LEU A 170 0.65 18.39 2.25
N HIS A 171 1.00 19.65 1.99
CA HIS A 171 0.97 20.28 0.67
C HIS A 171 2.36 20.77 0.19
N GLY A 172 3.42 20.52 0.96
CA GLY A 172 4.77 20.99 0.68
C GLY A 172 5.83 19.90 0.75
N LEU A 173 7.08 20.32 0.94
CA LEU A 173 8.23 19.41 1.08
C LEU A 173 8.33 18.77 2.47
N GLY A 174 7.64 19.31 3.48
CA GLY A 174 7.64 18.80 4.84
C GLY A 174 8.94 19.01 5.61
N ILE A 175 9.75 20.02 5.26
CA ILE A 175 11.00 20.32 5.99
C ILE A 175 10.65 20.70 7.43
N GLY A 176 11.05 19.87 8.38
CA GLY A 176 10.77 20.09 9.79
C GLY A 176 9.33 19.77 10.21
N ALA A 177 8.47 19.28 9.31
CA ALA A 177 7.13 18.83 9.64
C ALA A 177 7.18 17.47 10.34
N VAL A 178 6.48 17.34 11.47
CA VAL A 178 6.40 16.09 12.25
C VAL A 178 4.96 15.83 12.66
N GLY A 179 4.47 14.64 12.35
CA GLY A 179 3.22 14.10 12.85
C GLY A 179 3.49 13.33 14.14
N LEU A 180 2.82 13.73 15.23
CA LEU A 180 2.87 13.02 16.51
C LEU A 180 1.78 11.94 16.62
N ASP A 181 1.05 11.70 15.53
CA ASP A 181 -0.02 10.74 15.43
C ASP A 181 0.44 9.39 14.85
N TRP A 182 0.10 8.30 15.55
CA TRP A 182 0.41 6.95 15.08
C TRP A 182 -0.33 6.58 13.79
N SER A 183 -1.50 7.16 13.52
CA SER A 183 -2.22 6.92 12.27
C SER A 183 -1.47 7.52 11.09
N SER A 184 -0.98 8.75 11.23
CA SER A 184 -0.12 9.42 10.24
C SER A 184 1.21 8.71 10.03
N ILE A 185 1.82 8.19 11.10
CA ILE A 185 3.09 7.44 11.05
C ILE A 185 2.92 6.11 10.31
N SER A 186 1.86 5.34 10.59
CA SER A 186 1.72 3.96 10.11
C SER A 186 0.91 3.79 8.82
N ALA A 187 0.19 4.83 8.37
CA ALA A 187 -0.79 4.75 7.28
C ALA A 187 -0.29 4.12 5.96
N TYR A 188 0.89 4.51 5.49
CA TYR A 188 1.34 4.17 4.12
C TYR A 188 2.51 3.18 4.06
N LEU A 189 3.47 3.29 4.98
CA LEU A 189 4.66 2.43 5.04
C LEU A 189 4.53 1.29 6.05
N GLY A 190 3.36 1.16 6.70
CA GLY A 190 3.15 0.27 7.83
C GLY A 190 3.95 0.68 9.06
N SER A 191 4.05 -0.21 10.05
CA SER A 191 4.77 0.11 11.29
C SER A 191 6.28 0.28 11.07
N PRO A 192 6.87 1.45 11.44
CA PRO A 192 8.31 1.65 11.37
C PRO A 192 9.08 0.75 12.35
N LEU A 193 8.44 0.34 13.46
CA LEU A 193 9.05 -0.51 14.49
C LEU A 193 9.24 -1.96 14.01
N ALA A 194 8.46 -2.38 13.01
CA ALA A 194 8.58 -3.71 12.40
C ALA A 194 9.73 -3.76 11.36
N SER A 195 10.05 -2.62 10.76
CA SER A 195 10.98 -2.54 9.63
C SER A 195 12.44 -2.55 10.12
N PRO A 196 13.34 -3.29 9.46
CA PRO A 196 14.76 -3.28 9.81
C PRO A 196 15.40 -1.91 9.59
N TRP A 197 16.34 -1.51 10.45
CA TRP A 197 17.00 -0.19 10.36
C TRP A 197 17.61 0.09 8.98
N PHE A 198 18.25 -0.90 8.34
CA PHE A 198 18.84 -0.69 7.02
C PHE A 198 17.77 -0.35 5.96
N ALA A 199 16.58 -0.95 6.04
CA ALA A 199 15.49 -0.66 5.11
C ALA A 199 14.94 0.74 5.36
N THR A 200 14.76 1.13 6.63
CA THR A 200 14.39 2.50 7.02
C THR A 200 15.40 3.53 6.51
N ALA A 201 16.71 3.24 6.62
CA ALA A 201 17.75 4.12 6.11
C ALA A 201 17.71 4.26 4.57
N ASN A 202 17.44 3.18 3.83
CA ASN A 202 17.25 3.25 2.38
C ASN A 202 16.05 4.13 2.00
N ILE A 203 14.90 3.98 2.70
CA ILE A 203 13.74 4.85 2.51
C ILE A 203 14.08 6.30 2.83
N ALA A 204 14.79 6.56 3.92
CA ALA A 204 15.15 7.92 4.32
C ALA A 204 16.02 8.62 3.28
N VAL A 205 17.03 7.93 2.75
CA VAL A 205 17.89 8.45 1.68
C VAL A 205 17.08 8.65 0.39
N GLY A 206 16.23 7.70 0.03
CA GLY A 206 15.36 7.79 -1.15
C GLY A 206 14.40 8.97 -1.08
N PHE A 207 13.72 9.12 0.06
CA PHE A 207 12.82 10.24 0.35
C PHE A 207 13.56 11.58 0.30
N ALA A 208 14.72 11.70 0.96
CA ALA A 208 15.51 12.94 0.93
C ALA A 208 16.00 13.28 -0.48
N LEU A 209 16.42 12.29 -1.27
CA LEU A 209 16.82 12.49 -2.66
C LEU A 209 15.64 12.99 -3.52
N VAL A 210 14.46 12.39 -3.38
CA VAL A 210 13.30 12.80 -4.18
C VAL A 210 12.77 14.16 -3.72
N MET A 211 12.45 14.31 -2.43
CA MET A 211 11.76 15.49 -1.90
C MET A 211 12.67 16.69 -1.66
N TYR A 212 13.95 16.49 -1.31
CA TYR A 212 14.85 17.61 -0.99
C TYR A 212 15.90 17.89 -2.05
N VAL A 213 16.02 17.05 -3.08
CA VAL A 213 16.95 17.28 -4.20
C VAL A 213 16.20 17.35 -5.53
N ILE A 214 15.57 16.27 -5.98
CA ILE A 214 14.98 16.19 -7.33
C ILE A 214 13.79 17.15 -7.48
N THR A 215 12.81 17.09 -6.58
CA THR A 215 11.61 17.94 -6.63
C THR A 215 11.96 19.43 -6.58
N PRO A 216 12.81 19.91 -5.64
CA PRO A 216 13.34 21.26 -5.63
C PRO A 216 13.97 21.69 -6.96
N ILE A 217 14.90 20.90 -7.48
CA ILE A 217 15.60 21.21 -8.72
C ILE A 217 14.59 21.33 -9.88
N ALA A 218 13.62 20.41 -9.97
CA ALA A 218 12.59 20.45 -11.00
C ALA A 218 11.69 21.69 -10.88
N TYR A 219 11.22 22.02 -9.67
CA TYR A 219 10.30 23.14 -9.44
C TYR A 219 10.97 24.50 -9.67
N TRP A 220 12.12 24.75 -9.04
CA TRP A 220 12.76 26.06 -9.10
C TRP A 220 13.43 26.35 -10.44
N LEU A 221 13.94 25.34 -11.15
CA LEU A 221 14.38 25.46 -12.55
C LEU A 221 13.22 25.51 -13.55
N ASN A 222 11.97 25.43 -13.06
CA ASN A 222 10.75 25.49 -13.87
C ASN A 222 10.70 24.42 -14.98
N ILE A 223 11.24 23.23 -14.69
CA ILE A 223 11.15 22.09 -15.60
C ILE A 223 9.66 21.76 -15.80
N TYR A 224 9.24 21.57 -17.05
CA TYR A 224 7.83 21.34 -17.40
C TYR A 224 6.86 22.45 -17.00
N ARG A 225 7.31 23.71 -16.89
CA ARG A 225 6.48 24.84 -16.39
C ARG A 225 5.94 24.59 -14.97
N ALA A 226 6.71 23.88 -14.15
CA ALA A 226 6.36 23.50 -12.78
C ALA A 226 5.75 24.62 -11.92
N LYS A 227 6.20 25.87 -12.06
CA LYS A 227 5.71 27.00 -11.24
C LYS A 227 4.26 27.40 -11.52
N THR A 228 3.72 27.01 -12.67
CA THR A 228 2.32 27.25 -13.05
C THR A 228 1.34 26.43 -12.21
N PHE A 229 1.82 25.34 -11.61
CA PHE A 229 1.03 24.40 -10.83
C PHE A 229 1.46 24.45 -9.37
N SER A 230 0.63 23.88 -8.51
CA SER A 230 1.00 23.61 -7.12
C SER A 230 2.20 22.65 -7.06
N LEU A 231 3.01 22.78 -6.00
CA LEU A 231 4.17 21.91 -5.81
C LEU A 231 3.75 20.45 -5.58
N PHE A 232 2.75 20.27 -4.71
CA PHE A 232 2.16 18.98 -4.32
C PHE A 232 0.64 19.08 -4.45
N SER A 233 0.05 18.24 -5.29
CA SER A 233 -1.41 18.12 -5.47
C SER A 233 -1.74 16.79 -6.14
N ASP A 234 -2.93 16.29 -5.84
CA ASP A 234 -3.55 15.12 -6.45
C ASP A 234 -4.59 15.52 -7.53
N SER A 235 -4.42 16.69 -8.16
CA SER A 235 -5.26 17.19 -9.24
C SER A 235 -4.50 17.29 -10.55
N LEU A 236 -5.22 17.26 -11.67
CA LEU A 236 -4.69 17.42 -13.02
C LEU A 236 -4.93 18.83 -13.54
N PHE A 237 -4.00 19.38 -14.32
CA PHE A 237 -4.02 20.80 -14.70
C PHE A 237 -4.03 21.01 -16.21
N THR A 238 -4.64 22.13 -16.62
CA THR A 238 -4.52 22.73 -17.96
C THR A 238 -3.26 23.58 -18.05
N SER A 239 -2.89 24.03 -19.25
CA SER A 239 -1.70 24.89 -19.44
C SER A 239 -1.71 26.22 -18.66
N SER A 240 -2.89 26.69 -18.24
CA SER A 240 -3.08 27.93 -17.48
C SER A 240 -3.03 27.73 -15.96
N GLY A 241 -2.89 26.50 -15.47
CA GLY A 241 -2.87 26.18 -14.05
C GLY A 241 -4.24 25.93 -13.42
N GLN A 242 -5.31 25.91 -14.22
CA GLN A 242 -6.66 25.53 -13.77
C GLN A 242 -6.84 24.01 -13.78
N GLU A 243 -7.76 23.49 -12.97
CA GLU A 243 -8.12 22.07 -12.98
C GLU A 243 -8.61 21.61 -14.36
N TYR A 244 -8.18 20.42 -14.76
CA TYR A 244 -8.47 19.86 -16.08
C TYR A 244 -9.89 19.26 -16.12
N ASN A 245 -10.72 19.70 -17.07
CA ASN A 245 -12.08 19.16 -17.21
C ASN A 245 -12.08 17.83 -17.96
N ILE A 246 -11.98 16.74 -17.21
CA ILE A 246 -11.93 15.37 -17.76
C ILE A 246 -13.25 14.98 -18.44
N SER A 247 -14.39 15.49 -17.98
CA SER A 247 -15.69 15.17 -18.57
C SER A 247 -15.86 15.72 -19.99
N ALA A 248 -15.12 16.76 -20.36
CA ALA A 248 -15.17 17.39 -21.68
C ALA A 248 -14.48 16.56 -22.78
N ILE A 249 -13.55 15.67 -22.42
CA ILE A 249 -12.72 14.91 -23.37
C ILE A 249 -13.19 13.45 -23.55
N ILE A 250 -14.35 13.10 -23.00
CA ILE A 250 -14.92 11.74 -23.05
C ILE A 250 -16.15 11.74 -23.94
N ASN A 251 -16.16 10.88 -24.94
CA ASN A 251 -17.31 10.70 -25.82
C ASN A 251 -18.42 9.83 -25.18
N GLU A 252 -19.57 9.74 -25.84
CA GLU A 252 -20.72 8.94 -25.37
C GLU A 252 -20.38 7.45 -25.15
N HIS A 253 -19.45 6.92 -25.96
CA HIS A 253 -18.94 5.55 -25.92
C HIS A 253 -17.84 5.30 -24.88
N PHE A 254 -17.57 6.27 -24.00
CA PHE A 254 -16.58 6.16 -22.95
C PHE A 254 -15.14 5.95 -23.47
N GLN A 255 -14.83 6.65 -24.56
CA GLN A 255 -13.52 6.72 -25.18
C GLN A 255 -13.06 8.17 -25.24
N LEU A 256 -11.77 8.37 -25.49
CA LEU A 256 -11.22 9.69 -25.69
C LEU A 256 -11.78 10.32 -26.97
N ASP A 257 -12.38 11.50 -26.83
CA ASP A 257 -12.69 12.37 -27.96
C ASP A 257 -11.42 13.13 -28.35
N ALA A 258 -10.85 12.77 -29.51
CA ALA A 258 -9.62 13.37 -30.01
C ALA A 258 -9.79 14.85 -30.38
N GLU A 259 -10.95 15.25 -30.92
CA GLU A 259 -11.20 16.64 -31.31
C GLU A 259 -11.39 17.52 -30.07
N ALA A 260 -12.12 17.03 -29.06
CA ALA A 260 -12.27 17.75 -27.80
C ALA A 260 -10.93 17.88 -27.07
N TYR A 261 -10.12 16.82 -27.06
CA TYR A 261 -8.77 16.85 -26.47
C TYR A 261 -7.84 17.86 -27.16
N GLU A 262 -7.91 17.98 -28.48
CA GLU A 262 -7.12 18.99 -29.22
C GLU A 262 -7.56 20.42 -28.88
N ARG A 263 -8.84 20.65 -28.57
CA ARG A 263 -9.36 21.96 -28.16
C ARG A 263 -9.00 22.32 -26.71
N GLU A 264 -9.14 21.38 -25.79
CA GLU A 264 -8.79 21.56 -24.37
C GLU A 264 -7.26 21.65 -24.16
N GLY A 265 -6.50 20.97 -25.02
CA GLY A 265 -5.04 20.96 -24.98
C GLY A 265 -4.45 19.89 -24.06
N PRO A 266 -3.11 19.83 -23.98
CA PRO A 266 -2.41 18.78 -23.25
C PRO A 266 -2.60 18.89 -21.74
N LEU A 267 -2.59 17.74 -21.09
CA LEU A 267 -2.69 17.61 -19.64
C LEU A 267 -1.34 17.83 -18.95
N TYR A 268 -1.34 18.61 -17.87
CA TYR A 268 -0.17 18.90 -17.05
C TYR A 268 -0.29 18.31 -15.64
N LEU A 269 0.85 17.88 -15.12
CA LEU A 269 1.00 17.28 -13.80
C LEU A 269 1.76 18.24 -12.87
N CYS A 270 1.43 18.19 -11.57
CA CYS A 270 2.23 18.86 -10.56
C CYS A 270 3.63 18.27 -10.46
N THR A 271 4.56 18.99 -9.85
CA THR A 271 5.98 18.61 -9.85
C THR A 271 6.21 17.28 -9.14
N VAL A 272 5.67 17.12 -7.93
CA VAL A 272 5.81 15.87 -7.16
C VAL A 272 5.21 14.69 -7.91
N PHE A 273 4.05 14.86 -8.54
CA PHE A 273 3.38 13.78 -9.27
C PHE A 273 4.16 13.33 -10.52
N SER A 274 4.76 14.29 -11.25
CA SER A 274 5.64 13.97 -12.39
C SER A 274 6.93 13.23 -11.98
N VAL A 275 7.59 13.69 -10.90
CA VAL A 275 8.80 13.06 -10.37
C VAL A 275 8.50 11.65 -9.85
N TYR A 276 7.36 11.49 -9.17
CA TYR A 276 6.87 10.19 -8.69
C TYR A 276 6.78 9.15 -9.82
N TYR A 277 6.22 9.50 -10.98
CA TYR A 277 6.12 8.55 -12.09
C TYR A 277 7.50 8.14 -12.63
N GLY A 278 8.43 9.09 -12.76
CA GLY A 278 9.81 8.77 -13.13
C GLY A 278 10.48 7.82 -12.13
N ILE A 279 10.37 8.12 -10.84
CA ILE A 279 10.95 7.27 -9.79
C ILE A 279 10.28 5.89 -9.75
N SER A 280 8.98 5.79 -10.04
CA SER A 280 8.27 4.51 -10.16
C SER A 280 8.83 3.64 -11.31
N PHE A 281 9.15 4.25 -12.47
CA PHE A 281 9.81 3.55 -13.58
C PHE A 281 11.22 3.07 -13.21
N ALA A 282 11.97 3.88 -12.47
CA ALA A 282 13.28 3.49 -11.97
C ALA A 282 13.19 2.35 -10.95
N CYS A 283 12.24 2.40 -10.02
CA CYS A 283 12.02 1.36 -9.01
C CYS A 283 11.71 -0.01 -9.65
N LEU A 284 10.92 -0.03 -10.72
CA LEU A 284 10.56 -1.26 -11.43
C LEU A 284 11.79 -1.97 -12.01
N THR A 285 12.54 -1.27 -12.86
CA THR A 285 13.74 -1.83 -13.50
C THR A 285 14.81 -2.16 -12.47
N ALA A 286 14.93 -1.34 -11.43
CA ALA A 286 15.79 -1.64 -10.29
C ALA A 286 15.40 -2.95 -9.61
N THR A 287 14.11 -3.22 -9.40
CA THR A 287 13.61 -4.45 -8.77
C THR A 287 14.06 -5.69 -9.54
N VAL A 288 13.92 -5.65 -10.87
CA VAL A 288 14.32 -6.75 -11.75
C VAL A 288 15.84 -6.96 -11.70
N VAL A 289 16.62 -5.91 -11.96
CA VAL A 289 18.08 -6.00 -12.00
C VAL A 289 18.67 -6.36 -10.63
N HIS A 290 18.16 -5.77 -9.55
CA HIS A 290 18.60 -6.08 -8.18
C HIS A 290 18.29 -7.53 -7.81
N GLY A 291 17.08 -8.02 -8.11
CA GLY A 291 16.69 -9.41 -7.89
C GLY A 291 17.61 -10.39 -8.62
N PHE A 292 17.94 -10.11 -9.89
CA PHE A 292 18.86 -10.95 -10.66
C PHE A 292 20.30 -10.91 -10.14
N LEU A 293 20.84 -9.72 -9.83
CA LEU A 293 22.25 -9.57 -9.44
C LEU A 293 22.56 -10.06 -8.03
N PHE A 294 21.68 -9.77 -7.06
CA PHE A 294 21.93 -10.08 -5.64
C PHE A 294 21.37 -11.44 -5.24
N HIS A 295 20.19 -11.82 -5.74
CA HIS A 295 19.50 -13.05 -5.33
C HIS A 295 19.45 -14.13 -6.42
N GLY A 296 19.78 -13.81 -7.67
CA GLY A 296 19.66 -14.74 -8.80
C GLY A 296 20.44 -16.05 -8.62
N LYS A 297 21.66 -15.98 -8.05
CA LYS A 297 22.46 -17.18 -7.77
C LYS A 297 21.81 -18.08 -6.71
N GLU A 298 21.27 -17.49 -5.65
CA GLU A 298 20.60 -18.24 -4.58
C GLU A 298 19.29 -18.86 -5.07
N ILE A 299 18.50 -18.10 -5.83
CA ILE A 299 17.26 -18.59 -6.45
C ILE A 299 17.57 -19.74 -7.42
N TRP A 300 18.62 -19.63 -8.22
CA TRP A 300 19.03 -20.69 -9.15
C TRP A 300 19.50 -21.95 -8.40
N LEU A 301 20.27 -21.80 -7.32
CA LEU A 301 20.69 -22.92 -6.48
C LEU A 301 19.50 -23.57 -5.75
N LEU A 302 18.51 -22.79 -5.31
CA LEU A 302 17.26 -23.28 -4.71
C LEU A 302 16.41 -24.07 -5.73
N SER A 303 16.37 -23.59 -6.98
CA SER A 303 15.71 -24.28 -8.10
C SER A 303 16.44 -25.58 -8.46
N LYS A 304 17.78 -25.58 -8.52
CA LYS A 304 18.58 -26.79 -8.80
C LYS A 304 18.53 -27.81 -7.64
N SER A 305 18.54 -27.34 -6.40
CA SER A 305 18.39 -28.20 -5.20
C SER A 305 16.95 -28.70 -5.00
N ALA A 306 15.99 -28.30 -5.85
CA ALA A 306 14.73 -29.04 -6.00
C ALA A 306 14.92 -30.50 -6.31
N PHE A 307 16.04 -30.83 -6.94
CA PHE A 307 16.42 -32.20 -7.24
C PHE A 307 17.37 -32.81 -6.19
N SER A 308 17.74 -32.08 -5.11
CA SER A 308 18.68 -32.56 -4.07
C SER A 308 18.45 -31.90 -2.69
N GLU A 309 17.96 -32.67 -1.71
CA GLU A 309 17.54 -32.26 -0.34
C GLU A 309 18.66 -31.75 0.62
N LYS A 310 19.57 -30.85 0.22
CA LYS A 310 20.81 -30.64 1.02
C LYS A 310 20.85 -29.54 2.10
N LYS A 311 19.86 -28.65 2.29
CA LYS A 311 19.81 -27.74 3.47
C LYS A 311 18.38 -27.32 3.82
N MET A 312 17.75 -28.00 4.76
CA MET A 312 16.40 -27.67 5.23
C MET A 312 16.40 -26.95 6.58
N ASP A 313 15.63 -25.87 6.65
CA ASP A 313 15.39 -25.11 7.88
C ASP A 313 14.70 -25.96 8.97
N ILE A 314 14.97 -25.63 10.24
CA ILE A 314 14.39 -26.29 11.41
C ILE A 314 12.87 -26.17 11.39
N HIS A 315 12.33 -25.01 11.01
CA HIS A 315 10.88 -24.87 10.97
C HIS A 315 10.27 -25.78 9.90
N THR A 316 10.94 -25.96 8.77
CA THR A 316 10.50 -26.85 7.70
C THR A 316 10.54 -28.32 8.14
N LYS A 317 11.59 -28.73 8.86
CA LYS A 317 11.66 -30.09 9.45
C LYS A 317 10.48 -30.36 10.40
N LEU A 318 10.17 -29.41 11.29
CA LEU A 318 9.04 -29.53 12.22
C LEU A 318 7.68 -29.55 11.49
N MET A 319 7.56 -28.88 10.35
CA MET A 319 6.32 -28.81 9.57
C MET A 319 6.05 -30.07 8.74
N ARG A 320 7.03 -30.96 8.54
CA ARG A 320 6.84 -32.24 7.82
C ARG A 320 5.77 -33.15 8.43
N ARG A 321 5.45 -32.99 9.73
CA ARG A 321 4.38 -33.75 10.40
C ARG A 321 2.99 -33.43 9.85
N TYR A 322 2.78 -32.25 9.28
CA TYR A 322 1.48 -31.83 8.77
C TYR A 322 1.33 -32.14 7.28
N LYS A 323 0.11 -32.53 6.88
CA LYS A 323 -0.24 -32.71 5.47
C LYS A 323 -0.13 -31.37 4.75
N GLN A 324 0.63 -31.36 3.67
CA GLN A 324 0.77 -30.19 2.81
C GLN A 324 -0.52 -29.92 2.03
N VAL A 325 -0.68 -28.67 1.60
CA VAL A 325 -1.74 -28.28 0.66
C VAL A 325 -1.39 -28.89 -0.71
N PRO A 326 -2.28 -29.67 -1.33
CA PRO A 326 -2.06 -30.19 -2.67
C PRO A 326 -1.94 -29.06 -3.70
N GLU A 327 -1.01 -29.18 -4.66
CA GLU A 327 -0.82 -28.18 -5.73
C GLU A 327 -2.07 -27.98 -6.61
N TRP A 328 -2.91 -29.01 -6.72
CA TRP A 328 -4.15 -28.93 -7.48
C TRP A 328 -5.17 -27.95 -6.86
N TRP A 329 -5.14 -27.68 -5.54
CA TRP A 329 -6.01 -26.67 -4.92
C TRP A 329 -5.71 -25.28 -5.48
N PHE A 330 -4.42 -24.96 -5.57
CA PHE A 330 -3.92 -23.72 -6.15
C PHE A 330 -4.24 -23.62 -7.65
N THR A 331 -4.04 -24.71 -8.39
CA THR A 331 -4.32 -24.77 -9.83
C THR A 331 -5.81 -24.62 -10.12
N CYS A 332 -6.69 -25.26 -9.34
CA CYS A 332 -8.14 -25.10 -9.47
C CYS A 332 -8.59 -23.66 -9.22
N ILE A 333 -8.08 -23.02 -8.16
CA ILE A 333 -8.37 -21.60 -7.89
C ILE A 333 -7.93 -20.75 -9.08
N LEU A 334 -6.72 -20.95 -9.58
CA LEU A 334 -6.18 -20.18 -10.69
C LEU A 334 -7.06 -20.30 -11.95
N LEU A 335 -7.38 -21.53 -12.36
CA LEU A 335 -8.16 -21.80 -13.56
C LEU A 335 -9.60 -21.25 -13.45
N VAL A 336 -10.27 -21.49 -12.32
CA VAL A 336 -11.64 -20.99 -12.10
C VAL A 336 -11.68 -19.47 -12.14
N ASN A 337 -10.70 -18.78 -11.53
CA ASN A 337 -10.64 -17.33 -11.54
C ASN A 337 -10.35 -16.78 -12.95
N ILE A 338 -9.37 -17.33 -13.68
CA ILE A 338 -9.06 -16.88 -15.04
C ILE A 338 -10.28 -17.06 -15.96
N VAL A 339 -10.95 -18.22 -15.91
CA VAL A 339 -12.14 -18.47 -16.72
C VAL A 339 -13.28 -17.51 -16.35
N ALA A 340 -13.55 -17.31 -15.05
CA ALA A 340 -14.58 -16.38 -14.60
C ALA A 340 -14.28 -14.93 -15.02
N THR A 341 -13.02 -14.50 -14.91
CA THR A 341 -12.58 -13.17 -15.33
C THR A 341 -12.70 -12.98 -16.85
N ILE A 342 -12.27 -13.96 -17.65
CA ILE A 342 -12.42 -13.88 -19.13
C ILE A 342 -13.90 -13.85 -19.51
N PHE A 343 -14.71 -14.72 -18.92
CA PHE A 343 -16.15 -14.77 -19.19
C PHE A 343 -16.82 -13.43 -18.92
N ILE A 344 -16.54 -12.80 -17.77
CA ILE A 344 -17.19 -11.54 -17.42
C ILE A 344 -16.70 -10.37 -18.29
N CYS A 345 -15.43 -10.35 -18.65
CA CYS A 345 -14.87 -9.31 -19.51
C CYS A 345 -15.46 -9.37 -20.94
N GLU A 346 -15.67 -10.58 -21.48
CA GLU A 346 -16.26 -10.75 -22.82
C GLU A 346 -17.78 -10.59 -22.82
N TYR A 347 -18.49 -11.07 -21.79
CA TYR A 347 -19.95 -10.96 -21.71
C TYR A 347 -20.41 -9.53 -21.40
N PHE A 348 -19.72 -8.81 -20.51
CA PHE A 348 -20.03 -7.42 -20.13
C PHE A 348 -19.02 -6.44 -20.76
N LYS A 349 -18.75 -6.61 -22.06
CA LYS A 349 -17.79 -5.80 -22.80
C LYS A 349 -18.11 -4.30 -22.75
N ASP A 350 -19.40 -3.95 -22.74
CA ASP A 350 -19.87 -2.56 -22.67
C ASP A 350 -19.52 -1.88 -21.34
N GLN A 351 -19.36 -2.65 -20.25
CA GLN A 351 -19.00 -2.12 -18.93
C GLN A 351 -17.49 -2.19 -18.67
N LEU A 352 -16.81 -3.27 -19.10
CA LEU A 352 -15.42 -3.55 -18.68
C LEU A 352 -14.36 -3.28 -19.74
N GLN A 353 -14.72 -3.39 -21.02
CA GLN A 353 -13.89 -3.07 -22.18
C GLN A 353 -12.52 -3.81 -22.29
N LEU A 354 -12.14 -4.67 -21.33
CA LEU A 354 -10.89 -5.43 -21.35
C LEU A 354 -11.04 -6.71 -22.18
N PRO A 355 -10.21 -6.94 -23.22
CA PRO A 355 -10.27 -8.18 -24.00
C PRO A 355 -9.65 -9.37 -23.24
N TRP A 356 -10.02 -10.60 -23.61
CA TRP A 356 -9.52 -11.85 -23.01
C TRP A 356 -7.98 -11.95 -22.92
N TRP A 357 -7.26 -11.48 -23.95
CA TRP A 357 -5.79 -11.53 -23.96
C TRP A 357 -5.17 -10.60 -22.91
N GLY A 358 -5.86 -9.50 -22.58
CA GLY A 358 -5.43 -8.57 -21.54
C GLY A 358 -5.41 -9.22 -20.16
N VAL A 359 -6.39 -10.09 -19.88
CA VAL A 359 -6.43 -10.87 -18.63
C VAL A 359 -5.22 -11.80 -18.52
N LEU A 360 -4.91 -12.54 -19.59
CA LEU A 360 -3.77 -13.46 -19.60
C LEU A 360 -2.43 -12.72 -19.47
N LEU A 361 -2.30 -11.57 -20.13
CA LEU A 361 -1.12 -10.72 -20.02
C LEU A 361 -0.95 -10.17 -18.59
N ALA A 362 -2.03 -9.73 -17.95
CA ALA A 362 -2.02 -9.28 -16.56
C ALA A 362 -1.55 -10.40 -15.62
N CYS A 363 -2.06 -11.63 -15.79
CA CYS A 363 -1.61 -12.79 -15.02
C CYS A 363 -0.12 -13.08 -15.24
N ALA A 364 0.35 -13.05 -16.49
CA ALA A 364 1.76 -13.30 -16.82
C ALA A 364 2.71 -12.29 -16.13
N LEU A 365 2.36 -11.00 -16.17
CA LEU A 365 3.10 -9.94 -15.48
C LEU A 365 3.09 -10.15 -13.96
N ALA A 366 1.92 -10.42 -13.38
CA ALA A 366 1.79 -10.64 -11.93
C ALA A 366 2.65 -11.81 -11.46
N ILE A 367 2.63 -12.94 -12.17
CA ILE A 367 3.44 -14.13 -11.87
C ILE A 367 4.94 -13.80 -11.95
N PHE A 368 5.38 -13.11 -13.00
CA PHE A 368 6.78 -12.76 -13.19
C PHE A 368 7.34 -11.91 -12.03
N PHE A 369 6.61 -10.87 -11.63
CA PHE A 369 7.07 -9.95 -10.58
C PHE A 369 6.82 -10.46 -9.15
N THR A 370 5.97 -11.47 -8.93
CA THR A 370 5.70 -12.02 -7.60
C THR A 370 6.98 -12.47 -6.88
N LEU A 371 7.93 -13.10 -7.60
CA LEU A 371 9.17 -13.57 -6.98
C LEU A 371 10.15 -12.44 -6.62
N PRO A 372 10.57 -11.55 -7.55
CA PRO A 372 11.46 -10.44 -7.20
C PRO A 372 10.91 -9.53 -6.10
N VAL A 373 9.63 -9.14 -6.21
CA VAL A 373 8.97 -8.28 -5.23
C VAL A 373 8.85 -9.02 -3.89
N GLY A 374 8.44 -10.29 -3.91
CA GLY A 374 8.32 -11.10 -2.69
C GLY A 374 9.62 -11.28 -1.92
N VAL A 375 10.77 -11.40 -2.62
CA VAL A 375 12.10 -11.47 -1.96
C VAL A 375 12.43 -10.15 -1.25
N ILE A 376 12.17 -9.01 -1.90
CA ILE A 376 12.41 -7.69 -1.32
C ILE A 376 11.49 -7.48 -0.11
N THR A 377 10.19 -7.78 -0.24
CA THR A 377 9.23 -7.67 0.87
C THR A 377 9.62 -8.57 2.04
N ALA A 378 9.98 -9.83 1.78
CA ALA A 378 10.35 -10.79 2.82
C ALA A 378 11.62 -10.43 3.60
N THR A 379 12.50 -9.62 3.02
CA THR A 379 13.79 -9.22 3.62
C THR A 379 13.77 -7.81 4.21
N THR A 380 13.08 -6.87 3.57
CA THR A 380 13.12 -5.43 3.89
C THR A 380 11.83 -4.90 4.51
N ASN A 381 10.74 -5.68 4.50
CA ASN A 381 9.40 -5.24 4.87
C ASN A 381 8.78 -4.17 3.94
N GLN A 382 9.39 -3.90 2.79
CA GLN A 382 8.94 -2.90 1.83
C GLN A 382 8.57 -3.58 0.52
N THR A 383 7.44 -3.18 -0.06
CA THR A 383 6.87 -3.82 -1.26
C THR A 383 6.86 -2.83 -2.42
N PRO A 384 7.79 -2.95 -3.38
CA PRO A 384 7.73 -2.19 -4.62
C PRO A 384 6.37 -2.36 -5.31
N ALA A 385 5.74 -1.26 -5.74
CA ALA A 385 4.44 -1.31 -6.41
C ALA A 385 4.59 -1.51 -7.93
N LEU A 386 3.63 -2.20 -8.55
CA LEU A 386 3.56 -2.42 -10.01
C LEU A 386 2.43 -1.67 -10.69
N ASN A 387 1.68 -0.84 -9.95
CA ASN A 387 0.53 -0.10 -10.45
C ASN A 387 0.86 0.64 -11.77
N VAL A 388 1.92 1.45 -11.76
CA VAL A 388 2.26 2.33 -12.89
C VAL A 388 2.66 1.53 -14.14
N ILE A 389 3.43 0.44 -14.02
CA ILE A 389 3.85 -0.33 -15.19
C ILE A 389 2.70 -1.08 -15.84
N THR A 390 1.77 -1.60 -15.03
CA THR A 390 0.61 -2.31 -15.57
C THR A 390 -0.26 -1.36 -16.40
N GLU A 391 -0.47 -0.14 -15.90
CA GLU A 391 -1.18 0.92 -16.60
C GLU A 391 -0.43 1.39 -17.86
N PHE A 392 0.91 1.51 -17.80
CA PHE A 392 1.75 1.88 -18.93
C PHE A 392 1.68 0.85 -20.07
N ILE A 393 1.83 -0.44 -19.77
CA ILE A 393 1.84 -1.50 -20.81
C ILE A 393 0.51 -1.55 -21.55
N ILE A 394 -0.61 -1.66 -20.80
CA ILE A 394 -1.93 -1.78 -21.42
C ILE A 394 -2.35 -0.47 -22.09
N GLY A 395 -1.99 0.69 -21.52
CA GLY A 395 -2.27 1.99 -22.13
C GLY A 395 -1.56 2.18 -23.46
N TYR A 396 -0.39 1.56 -23.66
CA TYR A 396 0.33 1.63 -24.94
C TYR A 396 -0.25 0.68 -25.99
N ILE A 397 -0.64 -0.54 -25.58
CA ILE A 397 -1.18 -1.58 -26.47
C ILE A 397 -2.66 -1.32 -26.82
N TYR A 398 -3.44 -0.82 -25.85
CA TYR A 398 -4.88 -0.62 -25.94
C TYR A 398 -5.27 0.77 -25.37
N PRO A 399 -4.83 1.87 -26.02
CA PRO A 399 -5.12 3.24 -25.59
C PRO A 399 -6.60 3.62 -25.77
N GLY A 400 -7.07 4.60 -24.99
CA GLY A 400 -8.41 5.18 -25.15
C GLY A 400 -9.50 4.52 -24.32
N TYR A 401 -9.17 3.48 -23.53
CA TYR A 401 -10.12 2.72 -22.73
C TYR A 401 -9.75 2.75 -21.24
N PRO A 402 -10.27 3.73 -20.47
CA PRO A 402 -9.91 3.88 -19.07
C PRO A 402 -10.38 2.71 -18.18
N VAL A 403 -11.56 2.12 -18.41
CA VAL A 403 -12.01 0.95 -17.61
C VAL A 403 -11.10 -0.26 -17.83
N ALA A 404 -10.75 -0.53 -19.09
CA ALA A 404 -9.85 -1.64 -19.42
C ALA A 404 -8.48 -1.46 -18.74
N ASN A 405 -7.97 -0.23 -18.72
CA ASN A 405 -6.69 0.09 -18.10
C ASN A 405 -6.70 -0.17 -16.57
N ILE A 406 -7.70 0.36 -15.86
CA ILE A 406 -7.81 0.14 -14.40
C ILE A 406 -8.08 -1.32 -14.05
N LEU A 407 -8.84 -2.05 -14.89
CA LEU A 407 -9.10 -3.46 -14.67
C LEU A 407 -7.82 -4.30 -14.84
N PHE A 408 -7.04 -4.01 -15.89
CA PHE A 408 -5.74 -4.65 -16.12
C PHE A 408 -4.77 -4.37 -14.97
N LYS A 409 -4.71 -3.11 -14.48
CA LYS A 409 -3.92 -2.73 -13.31
C LYS A 409 -4.29 -3.54 -12.08
N VAL A 410 -5.58 -3.66 -11.76
CA VAL A 410 -6.02 -4.40 -10.57
C VAL A 410 -5.66 -5.88 -10.70
N TYR A 411 -5.91 -6.54 -11.83
CA TYR A 411 -5.51 -7.94 -12.00
C TYR A 411 -3.99 -8.14 -12.01
N GLY A 412 -3.21 -7.22 -12.58
CA GLY A 412 -1.75 -7.34 -12.64
C GLY A 412 -1.06 -7.05 -11.30
N TYR A 413 -1.47 -5.98 -10.62
CA TYR A 413 -0.83 -5.55 -9.37
C TYR A 413 -1.43 -6.21 -8.12
N ILE A 414 -2.77 -6.24 -7.99
CA ILE A 414 -3.39 -6.71 -6.74
C ILE A 414 -3.29 -8.22 -6.61
N SER A 415 -3.39 -8.97 -7.70
CA SER A 415 -3.21 -10.41 -7.61
C SER A 415 -1.76 -10.77 -7.23
N MET A 416 -0.76 -9.99 -7.66
CA MET A 416 0.61 -10.13 -7.13
C MET A 416 0.64 -9.81 -5.62
N LYS A 417 0.13 -8.65 -5.21
CA LYS A 417 0.12 -8.23 -3.80
C LYS A 417 -0.57 -9.25 -2.90
N GLN A 418 -1.75 -9.75 -3.29
CA GLN A 418 -2.48 -10.79 -2.56
C GLN A 418 -1.72 -12.11 -2.53
N GLY A 419 -1.04 -12.50 -3.61
CA GLY A 419 -0.16 -13.67 -3.60
C GLY A 419 0.99 -13.54 -2.59
N ILE A 420 1.61 -12.36 -2.49
CA ILE A 420 2.69 -12.06 -1.52
C ILE A 420 2.16 -12.08 -0.08
N THR A 421 1.03 -11.42 0.19
CA THR A 421 0.40 -11.42 1.53
C THR A 421 -0.04 -12.83 1.94
N PHE A 422 -0.56 -13.61 1.00
CA PHE A 422 -0.90 -15.01 1.24
C PHE A 422 0.34 -15.82 1.65
N LEU A 423 1.46 -15.65 0.95
CA LEU A 423 2.75 -16.29 1.29
C LEU A 423 3.30 -15.82 2.65
N GLN A 424 3.15 -14.54 2.96
CA GLN A 424 3.50 -13.97 4.25
C GLN A 424 2.77 -14.68 5.38
N ASP A 425 1.46 -14.86 5.28
CA ASP A 425 0.68 -15.59 6.28
C ASP A 425 1.07 -17.07 6.35
N PHE A 426 1.41 -17.72 5.23
CA PHE A 426 1.97 -19.09 5.25
C PHE A 426 3.28 -19.15 6.05
N LYS A 427 4.12 -18.10 5.99
CA LYS A 427 5.30 -17.98 6.84
C LYS A 427 4.94 -17.81 8.32
N LEU A 428 3.93 -17.01 8.64
CA LEU A 428 3.42 -16.93 10.02
C LEU A 428 2.96 -18.30 10.53
N GLY A 429 2.18 -19.03 9.75
CA GLY A 429 1.77 -20.41 10.06
C GLY A 429 2.96 -21.35 10.23
N HIS A 430 4.04 -21.14 9.47
CA HIS A 430 5.29 -21.87 9.58
C HIS A 430 6.05 -21.62 10.90
N TYR A 431 6.00 -20.39 11.41
CA TYR A 431 6.53 -20.02 12.73
C TYR A 431 5.68 -20.60 13.87
N MET A 432 4.36 -20.50 13.76
CA MET A 432 3.40 -20.89 14.82
C MET A 432 2.99 -22.37 14.76
N LYS A 433 3.47 -23.12 13.78
CA LYS A 433 3.23 -24.57 13.61
C LYS A 433 1.75 -24.91 13.38
N ILE A 434 1.11 -24.15 12.51
CA ILE A 434 -0.29 -24.31 12.12
C ILE A 434 -0.38 -25.24 10.90
N PRO A 435 -1.31 -26.21 10.87
CA PRO A 435 -1.49 -27.07 9.70
C PRO A 435 -1.72 -26.26 8.42
N PRO A 436 -0.96 -26.50 7.32
CA PRO A 436 -1.05 -25.71 6.09
C PRO A 436 -2.43 -25.74 5.40
N ARG A 437 -3.19 -26.83 5.54
CA ARG A 437 -4.54 -26.93 4.96
C ARG A 437 -5.55 -26.04 5.65
N GLU A 438 -5.47 -25.95 6.98
CA GLU A 438 -6.33 -25.06 7.76
C GLU A 438 -6.00 -23.60 7.48
N MET A 439 -4.70 -23.28 7.35
CA MET A 439 -4.23 -21.97 6.91
C MET A 439 -4.86 -21.55 5.58
N PHE A 440 -4.76 -22.43 4.57
CA PHE A 440 -5.33 -22.19 3.25
C PHE A 440 -6.84 -21.91 3.32
N MET A 441 -7.59 -22.75 4.02
CA MET A 441 -9.05 -22.61 4.14
C MET A 441 -9.44 -21.32 4.87
N ALA A 442 -8.76 -20.99 5.97
CA ALA A 442 -9.02 -19.78 6.74
C ALA A 442 -8.83 -18.51 5.90
N GLN A 443 -7.78 -18.48 5.06
CA GLN A 443 -7.53 -17.35 4.17
C GLN A 443 -8.56 -17.26 3.04
N VAL A 444 -8.80 -18.36 2.32
CA VAL A 444 -9.76 -18.36 1.21
C VAL A 444 -11.16 -17.94 1.68
N VAL A 445 -11.65 -18.52 2.78
CA VAL A 445 -12.97 -18.17 3.31
C VAL A 445 -12.98 -16.73 3.87
N GLY A 446 -11.93 -16.33 4.60
CA GLY A 446 -11.80 -14.98 5.14
C GLY A 446 -11.83 -13.91 4.04
N THR A 447 -11.08 -14.13 2.95
CA THR A 447 -11.04 -13.22 1.80
C THR A 447 -12.37 -13.15 1.06
N ILE A 448 -13.09 -14.27 0.89
CA ILE A 448 -14.43 -14.26 0.26
C ILE A 448 -15.42 -13.44 1.11
N VAL A 449 -15.42 -13.65 2.43
CA VAL A 449 -16.28 -12.87 3.35
C VAL A 449 -15.90 -11.39 3.31
N ALA A 450 -14.60 -11.09 3.34
CA ALA A 450 -14.10 -9.72 3.26
C ALA A 450 -14.54 -9.01 1.99
N ALA A 451 -14.39 -9.64 0.83
CA ALA A 451 -14.84 -9.15 -0.46
C ALA A 451 -16.33 -8.81 -0.47
N LEU A 452 -17.17 -9.70 0.09
CA LEU A 452 -18.62 -9.48 0.17
C LEU A 452 -18.98 -8.31 1.09
N VAL A 453 -18.38 -8.24 2.28
CA VAL A 453 -18.67 -7.17 3.26
C VAL A 453 -18.20 -5.83 2.73
N HIS A 454 -16.97 -5.74 2.22
CA HIS A 454 -16.42 -4.50 1.67
C HIS A 454 -17.25 -3.97 0.51
N LEU A 455 -17.60 -4.84 -0.45
CA LEU A 455 -18.43 -4.43 -1.58
C LEU A 455 -19.80 -3.93 -1.12
N ARG A 456 -20.47 -4.64 -0.20
CA ARG A 456 -21.80 -4.22 0.31
C ARG A 456 -21.74 -2.88 1.02
N THR A 457 -20.72 -2.67 1.87
CA THR A 457 -20.56 -1.40 2.60
C THR A 457 -20.24 -0.26 1.65
N ALA A 458 -19.31 -0.46 0.70
CA ALA A 458 -19.00 0.55 -0.30
C ALA A 458 -20.21 0.90 -1.16
N TRP A 459 -20.98 -0.11 -1.58
CA TRP A 459 -22.19 0.08 -2.36
C TRP A 459 -23.25 0.88 -1.59
N TRP A 460 -23.49 0.50 -0.33
CA TRP A 460 -24.40 1.22 0.55
C TRP A 460 -23.97 2.69 0.72
N LEU A 461 -22.67 2.93 0.93
CA LEU A 461 -22.15 4.28 1.11
C LEU A 461 -22.31 5.14 -0.16
N MET A 462 -21.98 4.60 -1.33
CA MET A 462 -22.12 5.30 -2.61
C MET A 462 -23.58 5.64 -2.96
N ASP A 463 -24.55 4.84 -2.48
CA ASP A 463 -25.98 5.09 -2.74
C ASP A 463 -26.63 6.02 -1.69
N THR A 464 -26.04 6.18 -0.51
CA THR A 464 -26.66 6.92 0.61
C THR A 464 -26.03 8.28 0.91
N VAL A 465 -24.73 8.45 0.66
CA VAL A 465 -24.03 9.71 0.92
C VAL A 465 -24.06 10.60 -0.34
N PRO A 466 -24.77 11.74 -0.30
CA PRO A 466 -24.80 12.66 -1.43
C PRO A 466 -23.41 13.27 -1.67
N ASP A 467 -23.06 13.46 -2.93
CA ASP A 467 -21.82 14.15 -3.37
C ASP A 467 -20.52 13.56 -2.77
N ILE A 468 -20.51 12.27 -2.45
CA ILE A 468 -19.33 11.56 -1.99
C ILE A 468 -18.16 11.76 -2.96
N CYS A 469 -16.96 12.01 -2.42
CA CYS A 469 -15.74 12.30 -3.17
C CYS A 469 -15.73 13.63 -3.97
N ASN A 470 -16.78 14.45 -3.90
CA ASN A 470 -16.80 15.77 -4.55
C ASN A 470 -16.43 16.89 -3.56
N ARG A 471 -15.14 17.23 -3.48
CA ARG A 471 -14.61 18.21 -2.52
C ARG A 471 -15.26 19.59 -2.58
N ALA A 472 -15.75 20.01 -3.75
CA ALA A 472 -16.35 21.33 -3.93
C ALA A 472 -17.79 21.43 -3.38
N LEU A 473 -18.52 20.31 -3.35
CA LEU A 473 -19.91 20.26 -2.88
C LEU A 473 -20.05 19.74 -1.43
N LEU A 474 -18.99 19.13 -0.89
CA LEU A 474 -18.99 18.61 0.47
C LEU A 474 -18.91 19.74 1.51
N PRO A 475 -19.61 19.60 2.66
CA PRO A 475 -19.45 20.51 3.78
C PRO A 475 -18.00 20.59 4.25
N ALA A 476 -17.58 21.77 4.74
CA ALA A 476 -16.29 21.97 5.36
C ALA A 476 -16.08 20.96 6.51
N GLY A 477 -14.92 20.27 6.53
CA GLY A 477 -14.62 19.23 7.52
C GLY A 477 -15.27 17.86 7.24
N SER A 478 -15.90 17.66 6.08
CA SER A 478 -16.44 16.35 5.71
C SER A 478 -15.34 15.28 5.58
N PRO A 479 -15.51 14.08 6.14
CA PRO A 479 -14.55 12.98 6.00
C PRO A 479 -14.58 12.32 4.61
N TRP A 480 -15.55 12.66 3.76
CA TRP A 480 -15.86 11.95 2.52
C TRP A 480 -15.11 12.48 1.28
N THR A 481 -13.84 12.87 1.44
CA THR A 481 -13.02 13.52 0.39
C THR A 481 -12.34 12.54 -0.59
N CYS A 482 -12.30 11.24 -0.25
CA CYS A 482 -11.81 10.13 -1.07
C CYS A 482 -10.45 10.34 -1.80
N PRO A 483 -9.37 10.76 -1.13
CA PRO A 483 -8.10 11.06 -1.79
C PRO A 483 -7.49 9.86 -2.55
N GLY A 484 -7.67 8.64 -2.03
CA GLY A 484 -7.21 7.43 -2.71
C GLY A 484 -7.96 7.14 -4.02
N ASP A 485 -9.26 7.39 -4.06
CA ASP A 485 -10.08 7.22 -5.27
C ASP A 485 -9.78 8.32 -6.30
N THR A 486 -9.49 9.55 -5.88
CA THR A 486 -9.07 10.65 -6.76
C THR A 486 -7.77 10.30 -7.49
N VAL A 487 -6.73 9.84 -6.77
CA VAL A 487 -5.47 9.42 -7.40
C VAL A 487 -5.67 8.20 -8.32
N PHE A 488 -6.58 7.28 -7.96
CA PHE A 488 -6.91 6.14 -8.81
C PHE A 488 -7.62 6.55 -10.10
N PHE A 489 -8.55 7.51 -10.01
CA PHE A 489 -9.23 8.13 -11.14
C PHE A 489 -8.25 8.85 -12.07
N ASP A 490 -7.39 9.69 -11.52
CA ASP A 490 -6.38 10.42 -12.28
C ASP A 490 -5.43 9.48 -13.03
N GLY A 491 -5.01 8.39 -12.39
CA GLY A 491 -4.27 7.32 -13.05
C GLY A 491 -5.01 6.75 -14.26
N SER A 492 -6.32 6.51 -14.15
CA SER A 492 -7.14 6.02 -15.27
C SER A 492 -7.18 6.99 -16.46
N VAL A 493 -7.14 8.28 -16.19
CA VAL A 493 -7.15 9.33 -17.22
C VAL A 493 -5.79 9.41 -17.91
N ILE A 494 -4.72 9.48 -17.13
CA ILE A 494 -3.34 9.61 -17.62
C ILE A 494 -2.95 8.39 -18.46
N TRP A 495 -3.15 7.18 -17.92
CA TRP A 495 -2.65 5.97 -18.53
C TRP A 495 -3.66 5.27 -19.45
N GLY A 496 -4.96 5.41 -19.16
CA GLY A 496 -6.02 4.72 -19.88
C GLY A 496 -6.66 5.57 -20.97
N LEU A 497 -7.25 6.71 -20.58
CA LEU A 497 -8.02 7.57 -21.49
C LEU A 497 -7.12 8.30 -22.49
N ILE A 498 -6.19 9.13 -22.03
CA ILE A 498 -5.27 9.88 -22.88
C ILE A 498 -4.21 8.94 -23.47
N GLY A 499 -3.67 8.08 -22.60
CA GLY A 499 -2.70 7.04 -22.91
C GLY A 499 -1.24 7.50 -22.80
N PRO A 500 -0.31 6.58 -22.48
CA PRO A 500 1.11 6.88 -22.28
C PRO A 500 1.76 7.52 -23.51
N ARG A 501 1.29 7.19 -24.72
CA ARG A 501 1.85 7.74 -25.96
C ARG A 501 1.73 9.28 -26.06
N ARG A 502 0.62 9.84 -25.57
CA ARG A 502 0.33 11.29 -25.61
C ARG A 502 0.84 12.07 -24.40
N ILE A 503 1.32 11.40 -23.35
CA ILE A 503 1.87 12.05 -22.15
C ILE A 503 3.38 11.82 -22.04
N PHE A 504 3.81 10.56 -22.14
CA PHE A 504 5.21 10.14 -21.98
C PHE A 504 5.85 9.64 -23.29
N GLY A 505 5.10 9.52 -24.38
CA GLY A 505 5.59 9.00 -25.66
C GLY A 505 6.14 10.08 -26.59
N ASP A 506 6.18 9.73 -27.88
CA ASP A 506 6.59 10.59 -29.00
C ASP A 506 5.73 11.86 -29.14
N LEU A 507 4.46 11.78 -28.73
CA LEU A 507 3.50 12.88 -28.79
C LEU A 507 3.39 13.65 -27.46
N GLY A 508 4.13 13.22 -26.43
CA GLY A 508 3.94 13.67 -25.06
C GLY A 508 4.94 14.70 -24.56
N TYR A 509 4.48 15.59 -23.69
CA TYR A 509 5.30 16.63 -23.06
C TYR A 509 6.31 16.07 -22.05
N TYR A 510 6.03 14.90 -21.45
CA TYR A 510 6.83 14.28 -20.39
C TYR A 510 7.71 13.12 -20.88
N SER A 511 8.10 13.12 -22.16
CA SER A 511 8.83 12.00 -22.79
C SER A 511 10.17 11.66 -22.12
N ALA A 512 10.86 12.66 -21.56
CA ALA A 512 12.14 12.45 -20.90
C ALA A 512 12.04 11.62 -19.61
N ILE A 513 10.84 11.48 -19.03
CA ILE A 513 10.62 10.66 -17.83
C ILE A 513 10.91 9.17 -18.09
N ASN A 514 10.79 8.70 -19.34
CA ASN A 514 11.13 7.31 -19.68
C ASN A 514 12.62 6.96 -19.45
N TRP A 515 13.53 7.95 -19.42
CA TRP A 515 14.95 7.71 -19.11
C TRP A 515 15.16 7.15 -17.70
N PHE A 516 14.19 7.31 -16.80
CA PHE A 516 14.25 6.72 -15.48
C PHE A 516 14.25 5.18 -15.51
N PHE A 517 13.71 4.54 -16.54
CA PHE A 517 13.88 3.08 -16.72
C PHE A 517 15.36 2.70 -16.84
N LEU A 518 16.15 3.51 -17.55
CA LEU A 518 17.58 3.26 -17.69
C LEU A 518 18.32 3.54 -16.37
N VAL A 519 17.98 4.64 -15.70
CA VAL A 519 18.54 4.97 -14.37
C VAL A 519 18.28 3.83 -13.37
N GLY A 520 17.07 3.30 -13.34
CA GLY A 520 16.69 2.18 -12.49
C GLY A 520 17.42 0.88 -12.82
N ALA A 521 17.68 0.59 -14.09
CA ALA A 521 18.47 -0.57 -14.48
C ALA A 521 19.95 -0.46 -14.08
N ILE A 522 20.53 0.74 -14.20
CA ILE A 522 21.95 0.98 -13.93
C ILE A 522 22.24 1.08 -12.42
N ALA A 523 21.33 1.67 -11.62
CA ALA A 523 21.61 1.94 -10.21
C ALA A 523 21.96 0.69 -9.38
N PRO A 524 21.22 -0.44 -9.43
CA PRO A 524 21.61 -1.66 -8.72
C PRO A 524 22.91 -2.27 -9.24
N PHE A 525 23.21 -2.11 -10.53
CA PHE A 525 24.44 -2.60 -11.14
C PHE A 525 25.66 -1.87 -10.58
N ILE A 526 25.57 -0.55 -10.38
CA ILE A 526 26.62 0.25 -9.74
C ILE A 526 26.86 -0.23 -8.29
N VAL A 527 25.79 -0.46 -7.52
CA VAL A 527 25.93 -0.98 -6.14
C VAL A 527 26.56 -2.37 -6.11
N TRP A 528 26.18 -3.22 -7.06
CA TRP A 528 26.76 -4.56 -7.18
C TRP A 528 28.25 -4.53 -7.51
N LEU A 529 28.67 -3.65 -8.43
CA LEU A 529 30.09 -3.41 -8.72
C LEU A 529 30.83 -2.88 -7.49
N ALA A 530 30.26 -1.90 -6.79
CA ALA A 530 30.85 -1.34 -5.57
C ALA A 530 31.00 -2.41 -4.48
N HIS A 531 30.01 -3.29 -4.30
CA HIS A 531 30.09 -4.40 -3.36
C HIS A 531 31.22 -5.37 -3.72
N LYS A 532 31.43 -5.67 -5.02
CA LYS A 532 32.53 -6.53 -5.46
C LYS A 532 33.90 -5.86 -5.36
N ALA A 533 33.99 -4.56 -5.61
CA ALA A 533 35.25 -3.82 -5.52
C ALA A 533 35.70 -3.61 -4.06
N PHE A 534 34.75 -3.47 -3.14
CA PHE A 534 35.01 -3.23 -1.71
C PHE A 534 34.38 -4.31 -0.82
N PRO A 535 34.91 -5.56 -0.85
CA PRO A 535 34.33 -6.66 -0.09
C PRO A 535 34.34 -6.44 1.42
N ASP A 536 35.29 -5.66 1.94
CA ASP A 536 35.42 -5.36 3.38
C ASP A 536 34.30 -4.45 3.92
N LYS A 537 33.56 -3.77 3.03
CA LYS A 537 32.50 -2.82 3.40
C LYS A 537 31.12 -3.49 3.32
N GLU A 538 30.76 -4.25 4.37
CA GLU A 538 29.49 -4.99 4.42
C GLU A 538 28.23 -4.11 4.27
N TRP A 539 28.30 -2.83 4.65
CA TRP A 539 27.18 -1.90 4.56
C TRP A 539 26.73 -1.62 3.12
N ILE A 540 27.62 -1.76 2.12
CA ILE A 540 27.29 -1.56 0.71
C ILE A 540 26.28 -2.62 0.24
N ARG A 541 26.37 -3.84 0.79
CA ARG A 541 25.42 -4.93 0.51
C ARG A 541 24.01 -4.63 1.05
N LEU A 542 23.88 -3.75 2.03
CA LEU A 542 22.59 -3.35 2.61
C LEU A 542 21.88 -2.26 1.79
N ILE A 543 22.55 -1.70 0.77
CA ILE A 543 21.94 -0.72 -0.13
C ILE A 543 21.00 -1.46 -1.08
N THR A 544 19.70 -1.26 -0.88
CA THR A 544 18.64 -1.90 -1.66
C THR A 544 18.04 -0.85 -2.58
N MET A 545 18.62 -0.71 -3.79
CA MET A 545 18.18 0.30 -4.77
C MET A 545 16.67 0.28 -5.08
N PRO A 546 16.00 -0.88 -5.19
CA PRO A 546 14.54 -0.90 -5.35
C PRO A 546 13.78 -0.23 -4.21
N VAL A 547 14.25 -0.36 -2.97
CA VAL A 547 13.61 0.24 -1.77
C VAL A 547 13.92 1.72 -1.68
N LEU A 548 15.15 2.12 -2.03
CA LEU A 548 15.56 3.52 -2.08
C LEU A 548 14.77 4.29 -3.14
N LEU A 549 14.74 3.78 -4.37
CA LEU A 549 13.95 4.37 -5.46
C LEU A 549 12.45 4.19 -5.19
N GLY A 550 12.04 3.12 -4.52
CA GLY A 550 10.65 2.86 -4.17
C GLY A 550 10.12 3.67 -2.98
N ALA A 551 10.91 4.57 -2.40
CA ALA A 551 10.54 5.26 -1.16
C ALA A 551 9.23 6.04 -1.31
N THR A 552 9.10 6.88 -2.33
CA THR A 552 7.96 7.80 -2.50
C THR A 552 6.81 7.20 -3.32
N VAL A 553 6.68 5.86 -3.39
CA VAL A 553 5.75 5.20 -4.33
C VAL A 553 4.26 5.40 -3.98
N SER A 554 3.97 5.82 -2.75
CA SER A 554 2.60 6.13 -2.29
C SER A 554 2.27 7.63 -2.32
N MET A 555 3.15 8.49 -2.84
CA MET A 555 2.96 9.95 -2.89
C MET A 555 2.54 10.38 -4.30
N PRO A 556 1.33 10.96 -4.49
CA PRO A 556 0.17 11.07 -3.58
C PRO A 556 -0.65 9.75 -3.48
N PRO A 557 -1.55 9.56 -2.48
CA PRO A 557 -2.05 10.53 -1.50
C PRO A 557 -1.21 10.65 -0.21
N ALA A 558 -0.15 9.84 -0.04
CA ALA A 558 0.76 10.03 1.07
C ALA A 558 1.49 11.38 0.95
N THR A 559 1.64 12.07 2.07
CA THR A 559 2.25 13.41 2.11
C THR A 559 3.61 13.35 2.80
N ALA A 560 4.38 14.44 2.72
CA ALA A 560 5.74 14.48 3.25
C ALA A 560 5.79 14.14 4.76
N VAL A 561 4.79 14.57 5.54
CA VAL A 561 4.75 14.31 6.98
C VAL A 561 4.62 12.82 7.33
N ASN A 562 3.93 12.03 6.50
CA ASN A 562 3.85 10.57 6.73
C ASN A 562 5.24 9.94 6.68
N TYR A 563 6.09 10.41 5.77
CA TYR A 563 7.44 9.91 5.58
C TYR A 563 8.42 10.42 6.63
N THR A 564 8.44 11.73 6.90
CA THR A 564 9.36 12.31 7.91
C THR A 564 9.10 11.69 9.28
N SER A 565 7.84 11.54 9.67
CA SER A 565 7.44 10.97 10.96
C SER A 565 7.78 9.48 11.05
N TRP A 566 7.54 8.72 9.96
CA TRP A 566 7.92 7.30 9.89
C TRP A 566 9.44 7.11 9.99
N ILE A 567 10.23 7.94 9.31
CA ILE A 567 11.70 7.89 9.37
C ILE A 567 12.20 8.20 10.78
N ILE A 568 11.65 9.23 11.44
CA ILE A 568 12.02 9.60 12.81
C ILE A 568 11.69 8.46 13.78
N ALA A 569 10.48 7.91 13.73
CA ALA A 569 10.08 6.78 14.58
C ALA A 569 10.96 5.53 14.33
N GLY A 570 11.27 5.24 13.07
CA GLY A 570 12.16 4.16 12.66
C GLY A 570 13.61 4.36 13.13
N PHE A 571 14.12 5.58 13.14
CA PHE A 571 15.44 5.92 13.69
C PHE A 571 15.50 5.79 15.21
N LEU A 572 14.52 6.33 15.91
CA LEU A 572 14.45 6.26 17.38
C LEU A 572 14.36 4.80 17.85
N SER A 573 13.55 3.97 17.19
CA SER A 573 13.45 2.55 17.54
C SER A 573 14.66 1.75 17.01
N GLY A 574 14.88 1.76 15.69
CA GLY A 574 15.79 0.86 15.00
C GLY A 574 17.27 1.18 15.19
N PHE A 575 17.62 2.45 15.46
CA PHE A 575 19.00 2.86 15.69
C PHE A 575 19.26 3.19 17.17
N VAL A 576 18.52 4.14 17.75
CA VAL A 576 18.79 4.63 19.12
C VAL A 576 18.45 3.57 20.17
N ALA A 577 17.19 3.11 20.22
CA ALA A 577 16.76 2.12 21.21
C ALA A 577 17.48 0.78 21.02
N TYR A 578 17.73 0.36 19.78
CA TYR A 578 18.52 -0.85 19.51
C TYR A 578 19.97 -0.75 20.00
N ARG A 579 20.64 0.40 19.82
CA ARG A 579 22.06 0.59 20.18
C ARG A 579 22.28 0.81 21.68
N TYR A 580 21.46 1.65 22.31
CA TYR A 580 21.65 2.06 23.71
C TYR A 580 20.83 1.22 24.69
N TYR A 581 19.69 0.65 24.26
CA TYR A 581 18.75 -0.07 25.13
C TYR A 581 18.37 -1.46 24.56
N ARG A 582 19.37 -2.19 24.05
CA ARG A 582 19.18 -3.44 23.29
C ARG A 582 18.30 -4.49 24.00
N GLY A 583 18.44 -4.64 25.31
CA GLY A 583 17.65 -5.59 26.11
C GLY A 583 16.17 -5.19 26.23
N TRP A 584 15.87 -3.89 26.27
CA TRP A 584 14.50 -3.40 26.26
C TRP A 584 13.89 -3.55 24.85
N TRP A 585 14.64 -3.17 23.82
CA TRP A 585 14.19 -3.23 22.43
C TRP A 585 13.83 -4.65 22.01
N SER A 586 14.70 -5.63 22.25
CA SER A 586 14.47 -7.02 21.84
C SER A 586 13.23 -7.65 22.48
N ARG A 587 12.87 -7.19 23.68
CA ARG A 587 11.72 -7.71 24.44
C ARG A 587 10.41 -7.00 24.13
N HIS A 588 10.45 -5.67 23.96
CA HIS A 588 9.24 -4.85 23.94
C HIS A 588 8.93 -4.19 22.61
N ASN A 589 9.90 -3.98 21.71
CA ASN A 589 9.69 -3.19 20.48
C ASN A 589 8.52 -3.72 19.63
N TYR A 590 8.51 -5.02 19.36
CA TYR A 590 7.44 -5.65 18.57
C TYR A 590 6.10 -5.66 19.32
N ALA A 591 6.11 -5.81 20.65
CA ALA A 591 4.89 -5.71 21.45
C ALA A 591 4.32 -4.29 21.46
N LEU A 592 5.20 -3.27 21.49
CA LEU A 592 4.85 -1.86 21.41
C LEU A 592 4.18 -1.55 20.07
N SER A 593 4.78 -1.99 18.95
CA SER A 593 4.16 -1.83 17.62
C SER A 593 2.74 -2.37 17.59
N GLY A 594 2.53 -3.62 18.00
CA GLY A 594 1.20 -4.23 17.98
C GLY A 594 0.20 -3.53 18.92
N ALA A 595 0.68 -2.98 20.05
CA ALA A 595 -0.16 -2.24 20.99
C ALA A 595 -0.62 -0.88 20.42
N LEU A 596 0.28 -0.17 19.74
CA LEU A 596 -0.01 1.11 19.09
C LEU A 596 -1.00 0.91 17.92
N ASP A 597 -0.78 -0.11 17.08
CA ASP A 597 -1.68 -0.43 15.96
C ASP A 597 -3.08 -0.80 16.46
N ALA A 598 -3.18 -1.63 17.50
CA ALA A 598 -4.46 -2.03 18.07
C ALA A 598 -5.17 -0.86 18.76
N GLY A 599 -4.49 -0.08 19.59
CA GLY A 599 -5.07 1.06 20.31
C GLY A 599 -5.68 2.09 19.35
N LEU A 600 -4.92 2.43 18.29
CA LEU A 600 -5.38 3.27 17.19
C LEU A 600 -6.65 2.70 16.53
N ALA A 601 -6.64 1.44 16.11
CA ALA A 601 -7.76 0.85 15.37
C ALA A 601 -9.08 0.88 16.16
N PHE A 602 -9.04 0.50 17.45
CA PHE A 602 -10.24 0.52 18.29
C PHE A 602 -10.77 1.95 18.53
N MET A 603 -9.87 2.91 18.77
CA MET A 603 -10.29 4.29 19.01
C MET A 603 -10.81 4.96 17.73
N ALA A 604 -10.19 4.70 16.57
CA ALA A 604 -10.65 5.22 15.28
C ALA A 604 -12.07 4.75 14.93
N VAL A 605 -12.38 3.47 15.14
CA VAL A 605 -13.73 2.94 14.95
C VAL A 605 -14.72 3.60 15.91
N LEU A 606 -14.34 3.79 17.18
CA LEU A 606 -15.18 4.46 18.17
C LEU A 606 -15.47 5.92 17.79
N LEU A 607 -14.45 6.69 17.41
CA LEU A 607 -14.60 8.07 16.94
C LEU A 607 -15.49 8.16 15.71
N TYR A 608 -15.29 7.27 14.73
CA TYR A 608 -16.10 7.22 13.53
C TYR A 608 -17.58 6.94 13.84
N LEU A 609 -17.88 5.91 14.62
CA LEU A 609 -19.27 5.53 14.95
C LEU A 609 -19.97 6.56 15.85
N CYS A 610 -19.26 7.16 16.80
CA CYS A 610 -19.86 8.07 17.77
C CYS A 610 -19.98 9.53 17.26
N LEU A 611 -18.96 10.01 16.55
CA LEU A 611 -18.81 11.43 16.18
C LEU A 611 -18.82 11.62 14.66
N GLY A 612 -18.00 10.86 13.94
CA GLY A 612 -17.84 10.99 12.48
C GLY A 612 -19.15 10.79 11.71
N MET A 613 -19.90 9.73 12.02
CA MET A 613 -21.21 9.45 11.40
C MET A 613 -22.28 10.51 11.68
N LYS A 614 -22.15 11.27 12.77
CA LYS A 614 -23.09 12.34 13.13
C LYS A 614 -22.64 13.72 12.65
N HIS A 615 -21.53 13.80 11.89
CA HIS A 615 -20.92 15.05 11.45
C HIS A 615 -20.68 16.05 12.59
N VAL A 616 -20.34 15.54 13.78
CA VAL A 616 -19.98 16.38 14.91
C VAL A 616 -18.50 16.73 14.75
N SER A 617 -18.21 17.98 14.41
CA SER A 617 -16.86 18.55 14.37
C SER A 617 -16.69 19.66 15.40
N LEU A 618 -15.45 19.94 15.78
CA LEU A 618 -15.10 21.04 16.69
C LEU A 618 -14.40 22.14 15.90
N SER A 619 -15.03 23.30 15.78
CA SER A 619 -14.46 24.45 15.09
C SER A 619 -13.58 25.28 16.03
N TRP A 620 -12.25 25.11 15.95
CA TRP A 620 -11.29 25.87 16.76
C TRP A 620 -9.86 25.81 16.16
N TRP A 621 -8.89 26.51 16.75
CA TRP A 621 -7.55 26.65 16.16
C TRP A 621 -6.79 25.33 15.95
N GLY A 622 -7.13 24.26 16.67
CA GLY A 622 -6.53 22.95 16.52
C GLY A 622 -7.11 22.08 15.40
N GLU A 623 -8.16 22.56 14.72
CA GLU A 623 -8.87 21.82 13.66
C GLU A 623 -8.09 21.77 12.34
N ASP A 624 -7.34 22.83 11.99
CA ASP A 624 -6.52 22.84 10.77
C ASP A 624 -5.32 21.90 10.95
N PRO A 625 -5.24 20.80 10.17
CA PRO A 625 -4.21 19.80 10.35
C PRO A 625 -2.81 20.26 9.98
N ASP A 626 -2.63 21.31 9.15
CA ASP A 626 -1.31 21.74 8.67
C ASP A 626 -1.03 23.23 8.93
N GLY A 627 -2.04 24.10 8.93
CA GLY A 627 -1.85 25.54 9.20
C GLY A 627 -1.05 26.27 8.12
N CYS A 628 -1.00 25.74 6.89
CA CYS A 628 -0.20 26.23 5.76
C CYS A 628 -1.06 26.49 4.50
N PRO A 629 -1.99 27.46 4.50
CA PRO A 629 -2.94 27.64 3.40
C PRO A 629 -2.28 28.03 2.06
N LEU A 630 -1.10 28.66 2.09
CA LEU A 630 -0.39 29.13 0.90
C LEU A 630 0.54 28.08 0.30
N ALA A 631 0.71 26.91 0.93
CA ALA A 631 1.62 25.87 0.44
C ALA A 631 1.20 25.32 -0.94
N ALA A 632 -0.10 25.24 -1.20
CA ALA A 632 -0.65 24.78 -2.47
C ALA A 632 -0.58 25.84 -3.59
N CYS A 633 -0.19 27.09 -3.30
CA CYS A 633 -0.27 28.17 -4.28
C CYS A 633 0.80 28.06 -5.38
N PRO A 634 0.44 28.28 -6.66
CA PRO A 634 1.41 28.38 -7.74
C PRO A 634 2.26 29.66 -7.60
N THR A 635 3.43 29.68 -8.23
CA THR A 635 4.39 30.79 -8.16
C THR A 635 4.72 31.42 -9.52
N ALA A 636 4.04 30.98 -10.59
CA ALA A 636 4.17 31.59 -11.90
C ALA A 636 3.41 32.92 -11.99
N LYS A 637 3.98 33.88 -12.73
CA LYS A 637 3.37 35.19 -12.95
C LYS A 637 2.10 35.07 -13.80
N GLY A 638 1.05 35.78 -13.40
CA GLY A 638 -0.22 35.83 -14.12
C GLY A 638 -1.14 34.61 -13.97
N VAL A 639 -0.77 33.64 -13.12
CA VAL A 639 -1.67 32.53 -12.76
C VAL A 639 -2.53 32.96 -11.57
N VAL A 640 -3.85 32.91 -11.75
CA VAL A 640 -4.82 33.28 -10.71
C VAL A 640 -5.50 32.01 -10.20
N VAL A 641 -5.27 31.71 -8.93
CA VAL A 641 -5.95 30.63 -8.20
C VAL A 641 -6.62 31.25 -6.98
N GLU A 642 -7.85 30.85 -6.71
CA GLU A 642 -8.62 31.36 -5.57
C GLU A 642 -7.88 31.11 -4.26
N GLY A 643 -7.79 32.12 -3.39
CA GLY A 643 -7.09 32.04 -2.11
C GLY A 643 -5.56 32.23 -2.19
N CYS A 644 -4.98 32.40 -3.38
CA CYS A 644 -3.54 32.57 -3.57
C CYS A 644 -3.14 34.01 -3.97
N PRO A 645 -1.97 34.50 -3.54
CA PRO A 645 -1.44 35.78 -4.01
C PRO A 645 -1.03 35.69 -5.49
N VAL A 646 -1.31 36.75 -6.25
CA VAL A 646 -0.92 36.86 -7.66
C VAL A 646 0.50 37.44 -7.76
N PHE A 647 1.37 36.78 -8.52
CA PHE A 647 2.80 37.10 -8.67
C PHE A 647 3.15 37.89 -9.95
#